data_AF-A0A3A5X4M6-F1
#
_entry.id   AF-A0A3A5X4M6-F1
#
_cell.length_a   1.000
_cell.length_b   1.000
_cell.length_c   1.000
_cell.angle_alpha   90.00
_cell.angle_beta   90.00
_cell.angle_gamma   90.00
#
_symmetry.space_group_name_H-M   'P 1'
#
loop_
_entity.id
_entity.type
_entity.pdbx_description
1 polymer ?
#
loop_
_entity_poly.entity_id
_entity_poly.type
_entity_poly.pdbx_seq_one_letter_code
_entity_poly.pdbx_strand_id
1 'polypeptide(L)'
;MNEQAIQEQYQHIVTLLKQQRLKEAQSQLEAFLWNSGDWTLRNRLEQAQTSYQYMLQYMRQGIDDPERQKLYRQILTETWEVADQARLSLLDGVSTHYYHSLRNNRERLPKEYNIAALQKVLESFPDDLAVCQLMPDNQGMDAVLQRHEQTAQVLFLSTWSNSDWSAEDEQQAKGLLESEMLPVNDLCLFTSAVMLSLMECFDTRKFSWLLDAVTHANTQVNQRALVGIAFALLFHPTRLSLYPELTARLSLLNEDGSFGKQLNRIYIELLRSQETEKIDKKMREEIIPEMMRNVNIMRNMKFGFEENPEENDLNPDWEKAFESSGLGDKIREMNELQLEGADVYMSTFAQLKTYPFFKEPYNWFYPFDMHHSSIIKEFGFKPTGDNAILSLILQSGFFCNSDKYSLCFTMAHIPQSQRTMMLSQMTSQDLDALMDESKSSALRQYAERPDVISNQYVHDLYRFFKLSQRRHEFRDIFKEEIALHRIPALKEILCKPELLITIADFHFRKEHPAEALELYKELIALNHANADIFQKAGYCLQKEKRYKEAIDAYLKADVLKPDHVWTIRHLATCYRQIRDFASALEYYKKVEAIQPESHNVLFYAGSCLAELERYEEALQYFFKLDFIESNCIKAWRAIGWCSFVNGKYEQAMKYYEKILASKPLAADYLNAGHVAWRTGKIEKAAELYSKAALEYGGQEIFREMFGKDKETLVRQGISEKDIPLMMDLV
;
A
#
# COMPACT_ATOMS: atom_id res chain seq x y z
N MET A 1 33.15 -10.34 -17.17
CA MET A 1 32.04 -9.36 -17.23
C MET A 1 31.94 -8.69 -15.87
N ASN A 2 31.47 -7.43 -15.78
CA ASN A 2 31.11 -6.84 -14.48
C ASN A 2 29.66 -7.18 -14.12
N GLU A 3 29.25 -6.90 -12.89
CA GLU A 3 27.91 -7.23 -12.38
C GLU A 3 26.77 -6.66 -13.25
N GLN A 4 26.88 -5.39 -13.65
CA GLN A 4 25.88 -4.74 -14.50
C GLN A 4 25.71 -5.45 -15.85
N ALA A 5 26.81 -5.78 -16.53
CA ALA A 5 26.75 -6.47 -17.82
C ALA A 5 26.15 -7.89 -17.71
N ILE A 6 26.38 -8.59 -16.59
CA ILE A 6 25.77 -9.90 -16.34
C ILE A 6 24.25 -9.77 -16.22
N GLN A 7 23.79 -8.78 -15.44
CA GLN A 7 22.36 -8.53 -15.26
C GLN A 7 21.69 -8.09 -16.56
N GLU A 8 22.30 -7.19 -17.34
CA GLU A 8 21.77 -6.74 -18.64
C GLU A 8 21.64 -7.89 -19.64
N GLN A 9 22.68 -8.74 -19.76
CA GLN A 9 22.63 -9.90 -20.64
C GLN A 9 21.60 -10.94 -20.18
N TYR A 10 21.52 -11.21 -18.88
CA TYR A 10 20.48 -12.08 -18.31
C TYR A 10 19.07 -11.53 -18.61
N GLN A 11 18.81 -10.23 -18.39
CA GLN A 11 17.51 -9.63 -18.70
C GLN A 11 17.15 -9.69 -20.20
N HIS A 12 18.16 -9.60 -21.07
CA HIS A 12 17.95 -9.81 -22.50
C HIS A 12 17.50 -11.24 -22.81
N ILE A 13 18.17 -12.26 -22.24
CA ILE A 13 17.80 -13.68 -22.38
C ILE A 13 16.38 -13.91 -21.84
N VAL A 14 16.08 -13.43 -20.63
CA VAL A 14 14.75 -13.50 -19.99
C VAL A 14 13.67 -12.88 -20.88
N THR A 15 13.96 -11.75 -21.53
CA THR A 15 13.03 -11.10 -22.46
C THR A 15 12.74 -11.98 -23.68
N LEU A 16 13.77 -12.60 -24.27
CA LEU A 16 13.60 -13.53 -25.39
C LEU A 16 12.76 -14.76 -24.99
N LEU A 17 13.01 -15.31 -23.80
CA LEU A 17 12.26 -16.44 -23.27
C LEU A 17 10.78 -16.08 -23.02
N LYS A 18 10.49 -14.90 -22.45
CA LYS A 18 9.11 -14.39 -22.31
C LYS A 18 8.40 -14.21 -23.65
N GLN A 19 9.14 -13.83 -24.70
CA GLN A 19 8.63 -13.70 -26.06
C GLN A 19 8.55 -15.05 -26.82
N GLN A 20 8.83 -16.18 -26.16
CA GLN A 20 8.88 -17.52 -26.78
C GLN A 20 9.90 -17.64 -27.93
N ARG A 21 10.96 -16.81 -27.93
CA ARG A 21 12.04 -16.82 -28.93
C ARG A 21 13.16 -17.77 -28.51
N LEU A 22 12.81 -19.04 -28.30
CA LEU A 22 13.68 -20.04 -27.66
C LEU A 22 15.04 -20.23 -28.33
N LYS A 23 15.07 -20.28 -29.67
CA LYS A 23 16.33 -20.45 -30.42
C LYS A 23 17.33 -19.33 -30.12
N GLU A 24 16.85 -18.09 -30.14
CA GLU A 24 17.69 -16.91 -29.93
C GLU A 24 18.12 -16.82 -28.47
N ALA A 25 17.22 -17.14 -27.54
CA ALA A 25 17.56 -17.22 -26.12
C ALA A 25 18.67 -18.26 -25.87
N GLN A 26 18.57 -19.46 -26.46
CA GLN A 26 19.59 -20.49 -26.34
C GLN A 26 20.95 -20.06 -26.92
N SER A 27 20.96 -19.36 -28.06
CA SER A 27 22.20 -18.82 -28.63
C SER A 27 22.84 -17.73 -27.76
N GLN A 28 22.03 -16.83 -27.18
CA GLN A 28 22.53 -15.82 -26.25
C GLN A 28 23.03 -16.45 -24.94
N LEU A 29 22.35 -17.50 -24.46
CA LEU A 29 22.72 -18.23 -23.25
C LEU A 29 24.00 -19.05 -23.43
N GLU A 30 24.25 -19.61 -24.61
CA GLU A 30 25.51 -20.27 -24.94
C GLU A 30 26.70 -19.29 -24.84
N ALA A 31 26.56 -18.10 -25.42
CA ALA A 31 27.56 -17.03 -25.29
C ALA A 31 27.72 -16.56 -23.84
N PHE A 32 26.62 -16.53 -23.06
CA PHE A 32 26.64 -16.17 -21.64
C PHE A 32 27.43 -17.19 -20.82
N LEU A 33 27.19 -18.48 -21.04
CA LEU A 33 27.88 -19.58 -20.39
C LEU A 33 29.33 -19.73 -20.82
N TRP A 34 29.73 -19.25 -22.00
CA TRP A 34 31.13 -19.26 -22.43
C TRP A 34 32.06 -18.53 -21.43
N ASN A 35 31.52 -17.53 -20.73
CA ASN A 35 32.22 -16.80 -19.68
C ASN A 35 32.15 -17.48 -18.30
N SER A 36 31.28 -18.47 -18.12
CA SER A 36 31.17 -19.29 -16.91
C SER A 36 32.06 -20.53 -17.02
N GLY A 37 32.75 -20.91 -15.94
CA GLY A 37 33.54 -22.15 -15.87
C GLY A 37 32.71 -23.41 -15.62
N ASP A 38 31.37 -23.31 -15.62
CA ASP A 38 30.47 -24.40 -15.23
C ASP A 38 30.14 -25.32 -16.41
N TRP A 39 30.86 -26.45 -16.47
CA TRP A 39 30.66 -27.47 -17.50
C TRP A 39 29.31 -28.18 -17.41
N THR A 40 28.70 -28.23 -16.23
CA THR A 40 27.42 -28.94 -16.03
C THR A 40 26.28 -28.18 -16.71
N LEU A 41 26.23 -26.86 -16.55
CA LEU A 41 25.24 -26.00 -17.19
C LEU A 41 25.40 -25.96 -18.71
N ARG A 42 26.65 -25.99 -19.22
CA ARG A 42 26.91 -26.10 -20.67
C ARG A 42 26.36 -27.39 -21.24
N ASN A 43 26.64 -28.52 -20.61
CA ASN A 43 26.12 -29.82 -21.06
C ASN A 43 24.59 -29.87 -21.05
N ARG A 44 23.95 -29.31 -20.01
CA ARG A 44 22.48 -29.18 -19.94
C ARG A 44 21.92 -28.34 -21.11
N LEU A 45 22.54 -27.19 -21.40
CA LEU A 45 22.14 -26.36 -22.54
C LEU A 45 22.32 -27.08 -23.88
N GLU A 46 23.46 -27.74 -24.10
CA GLU A 46 23.75 -28.48 -25.33
C GLU A 46 22.71 -29.60 -25.57
N GLN A 47 22.30 -30.30 -24.52
CA GLN A 47 21.22 -31.29 -24.59
C GLN A 47 19.87 -30.67 -24.95
N ALA A 48 19.53 -29.52 -24.35
CA ALA A 48 18.31 -28.79 -24.65
C ALA A 48 18.30 -28.26 -26.10
N GLN A 49 19.42 -27.72 -26.57
CA GLN A 49 19.61 -27.26 -27.96
C GLN A 49 19.49 -28.42 -28.95
N THR A 50 20.13 -29.55 -28.66
CA THR A 50 20.07 -30.76 -29.50
C THR A 50 18.64 -31.28 -29.61
N SER A 51 17.92 -31.36 -28.48
CA SER A 51 16.52 -31.79 -28.44
C SER A 51 15.62 -30.84 -29.25
N TYR A 52 15.85 -29.54 -29.14
CA TYR A 52 15.12 -28.52 -29.90
C TYR A 52 15.39 -28.62 -31.41
N GLN A 53 16.65 -28.86 -31.81
CA GLN A 53 17.01 -29.07 -33.21
C GLN A 53 16.32 -30.29 -33.82
N TYR A 54 16.30 -31.43 -33.11
CA TYR A 54 15.57 -32.61 -33.57
C TYR A 54 14.07 -32.35 -33.70
N MET A 55 13.46 -31.67 -32.73
CA MET A 55 12.05 -31.30 -32.79
C MET A 55 11.74 -30.44 -34.03
N LEU A 56 12.59 -29.44 -34.34
CA LEU A 56 12.46 -28.62 -35.54
C LEU A 56 12.68 -29.43 -36.84
N GLN A 57 13.59 -30.40 -36.82
CA GLN A 57 13.85 -31.28 -37.96
C GLN A 57 12.64 -32.17 -38.26
N TYR A 58 12.04 -32.80 -37.25
CA TYR A 58 10.82 -33.60 -37.42
C TYR A 58 9.63 -32.75 -37.88
N MET A 59 9.48 -31.53 -37.34
CA MET A 59 8.46 -30.59 -37.81
C MET A 59 8.67 -30.20 -39.28
N ARG A 60 9.91 -29.99 -39.73
CA ARG A 60 10.24 -29.71 -41.14
C ARG A 60 9.90 -30.88 -42.06
N GLN A 61 9.96 -32.11 -41.56
CA GLN A 61 9.57 -33.31 -42.30
C GLN A 61 8.05 -33.54 -42.36
N GLY A 62 7.26 -32.68 -41.70
CA GLY A 62 5.80 -32.80 -41.67
C GLY A 62 5.30 -33.93 -40.74
N ILE A 63 6.15 -34.44 -39.85
CA ILE A 63 5.75 -35.46 -38.88
C ILE A 63 4.86 -34.80 -37.82
N ASP A 64 3.66 -35.34 -37.63
CA ASP A 64 2.78 -34.93 -36.54
C ASP A 64 3.18 -35.67 -35.26
N ASP A 65 3.58 -34.92 -34.23
CA ASP A 65 4.02 -35.45 -32.94
C ASP A 65 3.08 -34.90 -31.86
N PRO A 66 2.23 -35.75 -31.25
CA PRO A 66 1.26 -35.31 -30.24
C PRO A 66 1.95 -34.77 -28.97
N GLU A 67 3.18 -35.18 -28.68
CA GLU A 67 3.94 -34.76 -27.49
C GLU A 67 4.79 -33.50 -27.74
N ARG A 68 4.80 -32.95 -28.96
CA ARG A 68 5.65 -31.81 -29.35
C ARG A 68 5.53 -30.62 -28.39
N GLN A 69 4.32 -30.28 -27.96
CA GLN A 69 4.09 -29.16 -27.05
C GLN A 69 4.65 -29.42 -25.64
N LYS A 70 4.57 -30.66 -25.17
CA LYS A 70 5.15 -31.07 -23.89
C LYS A 70 6.67 -31.02 -23.95
N LEU A 71 7.27 -31.54 -25.03
CA LEU A 71 8.70 -31.47 -25.26
C LEU A 71 9.18 -30.02 -25.37
N TYR A 72 8.47 -29.16 -26.12
CA TYR A 72 8.79 -27.74 -26.20
C TYR A 72 8.78 -27.06 -24.83
N ARG A 73 7.76 -27.33 -24.00
CA ARG A 73 7.70 -26.81 -22.63
C ARG A 73 8.88 -27.30 -21.79
N GLN A 74 9.24 -28.58 -21.86
CA GLN A 74 10.40 -29.13 -21.14
C GLN A 74 11.70 -28.42 -21.52
N ILE A 75 11.94 -28.23 -22.83
CA ILE A 75 13.14 -27.52 -23.32
C ILE A 75 13.12 -26.05 -22.86
N LEU A 76 11.95 -25.41 -22.91
CA LEU A 76 11.78 -24.03 -22.47
C LEU A 76 12.09 -23.90 -20.96
N THR A 77 11.52 -24.77 -20.13
CA THR A 77 11.77 -24.85 -18.69
C THR A 77 13.25 -25.06 -18.39
N GLU A 78 13.88 -26.03 -19.06
CA GLU A 78 15.31 -26.31 -18.90
C GLU A 78 16.17 -25.09 -19.27
N THR A 79 15.84 -24.39 -20.36
CA THR A 79 16.57 -23.20 -20.80
C THR A 79 16.44 -22.05 -19.78
N TRP A 80 15.26 -21.91 -19.17
CA TRP A 80 15.00 -20.95 -18.10
C TRP A 80 15.83 -21.25 -16.84
N GLU A 81 15.85 -22.51 -16.40
CA GLU A 81 16.63 -22.94 -15.23
C GLU A 81 18.13 -22.75 -15.45
N VAL A 82 18.64 -23.13 -16.63
CA VAL A 82 20.05 -22.91 -16.99
C VAL A 82 20.38 -21.41 -17.02
N ALA A 83 19.48 -20.55 -17.51
CA ALA A 83 19.71 -19.10 -17.50
C ALA A 83 19.82 -18.53 -16.08
N ASP A 84 18.96 -18.99 -15.16
CA ASP A 84 18.98 -18.54 -13.76
C ASP A 84 20.26 -18.98 -13.06
N GLN A 85 20.65 -20.25 -13.20
CA GLN A 85 21.87 -20.78 -12.59
C GLN A 85 23.12 -20.16 -13.22
N ALA A 86 23.13 -19.90 -14.54
CA ALA A 86 24.22 -19.21 -15.22
C ALA A 86 24.43 -17.79 -14.67
N ARG A 87 23.33 -17.04 -14.45
CA ARG A 87 23.36 -15.72 -13.83
C ARG A 87 24.03 -15.78 -12.46
N LEU A 88 23.59 -16.70 -11.60
CA LEU A 88 24.14 -16.85 -10.25
C LEU A 88 25.62 -17.24 -10.29
N SER A 89 26.01 -18.23 -11.10
CA SER A 89 27.39 -18.69 -11.24
C SER A 89 28.34 -17.56 -11.68
N LEU A 90 27.90 -16.71 -12.62
CA LEU A 90 28.68 -15.57 -13.07
C LEU A 90 28.78 -14.45 -12.01
N LEU A 91 27.67 -14.16 -11.31
CA LEU A 91 27.63 -13.15 -10.25
C LEU A 91 28.43 -13.57 -9.03
N ASP A 92 28.41 -14.86 -8.69
CA ASP A 92 29.25 -15.45 -7.66
C ASP A 92 30.72 -15.04 -7.91
N GLY A 93 31.22 -15.15 -9.15
CA GLY A 93 32.59 -14.74 -9.47
C GLY A 93 32.94 -13.24 -9.36
N VAL A 94 31.97 -12.31 -9.27
CA VAL A 94 32.25 -10.87 -9.41
C VAL A 94 31.53 -9.94 -8.43
N SER A 95 30.39 -10.35 -7.87
CA SER A 95 29.58 -9.49 -7.01
C SER A 95 30.12 -9.46 -5.59
N THR A 96 30.04 -8.30 -4.95
CA THR A 96 30.39 -8.12 -3.53
C THR A 96 29.19 -8.26 -2.59
N HIS A 97 28.00 -8.51 -3.14
CA HIS A 97 26.79 -8.70 -2.35
C HIS A 97 26.93 -9.93 -1.43
N TYR A 98 26.33 -9.85 -0.25
CA TYR A 98 26.44 -10.85 0.79
C TYR A 98 25.96 -12.23 0.33
N TYR A 99 24.88 -12.28 -0.45
CA TYR A 99 24.35 -13.52 -1.02
C TYR A 99 25.39 -14.28 -1.87
N HIS A 100 26.05 -13.58 -2.80
CA HIS A 100 27.08 -14.18 -3.67
C HIS A 100 28.37 -14.52 -2.90
N SER A 101 28.76 -13.69 -1.95
CA SER A 101 29.88 -13.98 -1.04
C SER A 101 29.65 -15.26 -0.23
N LEU A 102 28.42 -15.48 0.25
CA LEU A 102 28.02 -16.67 0.98
C LEU A 102 28.06 -17.93 0.11
N ARG A 103 27.60 -17.82 -1.14
CA ARG A 103 27.63 -18.92 -2.13
C ARG A 103 29.05 -19.35 -2.51
N ASN A 104 29.97 -18.40 -2.71
CA ASN A 104 31.38 -18.70 -2.98
C ASN A 104 32.10 -19.35 -1.81
N ASN A 105 31.72 -18.97 -0.59
CA ASN A 105 32.38 -19.42 0.63
C ASN A 105 31.59 -20.54 1.32
N ARG A 106 30.89 -21.39 0.57
CA ARG A 106 30.18 -22.56 1.13
C ARG A 106 31.09 -23.45 1.98
N GLU A 107 32.38 -23.51 1.67
CA GLU A 107 33.39 -24.24 2.46
C GLU A 107 33.75 -23.61 3.81
N ARG A 108 33.42 -22.33 4.05
CA ARG A 108 33.65 -21.63 5.34
C ARG A 108 32.53 -21.86 6.35
N LEU A 109 31.40 -22.36 5.89
CA LEU A 109 30.31 -22.78 6.74
C LEU A 109 30.60 -24.23 7.23
N PRO A 110 30.08 -24.65 8.40
CA PRO A 110 30.43 -25.95 8.99
C PRO A 110 30.21 -27.10 8.00
N LYS A 111 31.21 -28.00 7.85
CA LYS A 111 31.22 -29.08 6.85
C LYS A 111 30.05 -30.08 6.96
N GLU A 112 29.31 -30.05 8.06
CA GLU A 112 28.18 -30.94 8.33
C GLU A 112 26.86 -30.26 7.96
N TYR A 113 26.64 -30.12 6.65
CA TYR A 113 25.47 -29.46 6.07
C TYR A 113 24.27 -30.36 5.83
N ASN A 114 24.13 -31.40 6.64
CA ASN A 114 22.94 -32.22 6.55
C ASN A 114 21.82 -31.51 7.31
N ILE A 115 20.73 -31.12 6.63
CA ILE A 115 19.56 -30.52 7.29
C ILE A 115 19.07 -31.44 8.41
N ALA A 116 19.14 -32.77 8.22
CA ALA A 116 18.77 -33.74 9.24
C ALA A 116 19.71 -33.76 10.46
N ALA A 117 20.99 -33.35 10.32
CA ALA A 117 21.90 -33.20 11.46
C ALA A 117 21.58 -31.93 12.26
N LEU A 118 21.34 -30.81 11.56
CA LEU A 118 20.91 -29.55 12.18
C LEU A 118 19.56 -29.73 12.89
N GLN A 119 18.61 -30.42 12.25
CA GLN A 119 17.31 -30.77 12.81
C GLN A 119 17.45 -31.42 14.19
N LYS A 120 18.30 -32.44 14.34
CA LYS A 120 18.50 -33.14 15.62
C LYS A 120 18.98 -32.22 16.74
N VAL A 121 19.84 -31.25 16.42
CA VAL A 121 20.36 -30.28 17.41
C VAL A 121 19.27 -29.29 17.80
N LEU A 122 18.41 -28.88 16.86
CA LEU A 122 17.28 -27.99 17.13
C LEU A 122 16.17 -28.70 17.92
N GLU A 123 15.88 -29.97 17.61
CA GLU A 123 14.91 -30.80 18.32
C GLU A 123 15.31 -31.08 19.78
N SER A 124 16.62 -31.15 20.08
CA SER A 124 17.08 -31.35 21.46
C SER A 124 17.04 -30.07 22.31
N PHE A 125 16.88 -28.89 21.69
CA PHE A 125 16.99 -27.62 22.38
C PHE A 125 15.99 -27.43 23.53
N PRO A 126 14.67 -27.72 23.37
CA PRO A 126 13.72 -27.57 24.47
C PRO A 126 14.09 -28.40 25.70
N ASP A 127 14.55 -29.64 25.49
CA ASP A 127 14.98 -30.54 26.56
C ASP A 127 16.27 -30.05 27.21
N ASP A 128 17.26 -29.66 26.42
CA ASP A 128 18.54 -29.12 26.91
C ASP A 128 18.33 -27.84 27.74
N LEU A 129 17.43 -26.96 27.29
CA LEU A 129 17.07 -25.75 28.02
C LEU A 129 16.35 -26.08 29.34
N ALA A 130 15.42 -27.03 29.32
CA ALA A 130 14.72 -27.49 30.53
C ALA A 130 15.69 -28.09 31.56
N VAL A 131 16.69 -28.86 31.11
CA VAL A 131 17.75 -29.39 31.99
C VAL A 131 18.54 -28.26 32.63
N CYS A 132 18.98 -27.26 31.86
CA CYS A 132 19.71 -26.11 32.40
C CYS A 132 18.89 -25.33 33.45
N GLN A 133 17.57 -25.19 33.26
CA GLN A 133 16.68 -24.53 34.23
C GLN A 133 16.57 -25.27 35.58
N LEU A 134 16.87 -26.56 35.61
CA LEU A 134 16.85 -27.37 36.84
C LEU A 134 18.20 -27.36 37.57
N MET A 135 19.27 -26.86 36.93
CA MET A 135 20.60 -26.79 37.52
C MET A 135 20.77 -25.52 38.40
N PRO A 136 21.59 -25.56 39.47
CA PRO A 136 21.92 -24.37 40.25
C PRO A 136 22.49 -23.25 39.36
N ASP A 137 22.04 -22.01 39.57
CA ASP A 137 22.46 -20.82 38.83
C ASP A 137 22.32 -20.91 37.29
N ASN A 138 21.42 -21.77 36.79
CA ASN A 138 21.22 -22.03 35.36
C ASN A 138 22.51 -22.42 34.62
N GLN A 139 23.36 -23.22 35.27
CA GLN A 139 24.66 -23.59 34.73
C GLN A 139 24.56 -24.22 33.32
N GLY A 140 25.41 -23.75 32.39
CA GLY A 140 25.47 -24.27 31.01
C GLY A 140 24.47 -23.64 30.02
N MET A 141 23.53 -22.82 30.50
CA MET A 141 22.48 -22.21 29.68
C MET A 141 23.01 -21.34 28.53
N ASP A 142 24.02 -20.51 28.78
CA ASP A 142 24.63 -19.66 27.74
C ASP A 142 25.15 -20.49 26.56
N ALA A 143 25.73 -21.66 26.85
CA ALA A 143 26.24 -22.57 25.83
C ALA A 143 25.12 -23.25 25.03
N VAL A 144 24.01 -23.61 25.70
CA VAL A 144 22.82 -24.21 25.05
C VAL A 144 22.16 -23.20 24.10
N LEU A 145 21.95 -21.96 24.56
CA LEU A 145 21.38 -20.88 23.74
C LEU A 145 22.27 -20.55 22.56
N GLN A 146 23.57 -20.37 22.79
CA GLN A 146 24.52 -20.07 21.72
C GLN A 146 24.56 -21.19 20.67
N ARG A 147 24.53 -22.46 21.09
CA ARG A 147 24.51 -23.60 20.17
C ARG A 147 23.23 -23.63 19.33
N HIS A 148 22.07 -23.40 19.95
CA HIS A 148 20.79 -23.32 19.24
C HIS A 148 20.79 -22.19 18.21
N GLU A 149 21.12 -20.97 18.62
CA GLU A 149 21.15 -19.79 17.75
C GLU A 149 22.14 -19.93 16.59
N GLN A 150 23.33 -20.50 16.83
CA GLN A 150 24.30 -20.79 15.77
C GLN A 150 23.78 -21.86 14.80
N THR A 151 23.10 -22.89 15.29
CA THR A 151 22.52 -23.95 14.46
C THR A 151 21.41 -23.38 13.58
N ALA A 152 20.52 -22.58 14.15
CA ALA A 152 19.45 -21.88 13.43
C ALA A 152 20.02 -20.92 12.38
N GLN A 153 21.07 -20.16 12.71
CA GLN A 153 21.78 -19.30 11.76
C GLN A 153 22.36 -20.11 10.58
N VAL A 154 23.03 -21.23 10.84
CA VAL A 154 23.62 -22.09 9.80
C VAL A 154 22.53 -22.69 8.90
N LEU A 155 21.41 -23.15 9.49
CA LEU A 155 20.25 -23.64 8.75
C LEU A 155 19.67 -22.56 7.84
N PHE A 156 19.48 -21.34 8.35
CA PHE A 156 18.98 -20.21 7.57
C PHE A 156 19.91 -19.85 6.41
N LEU A 157 21.19 -19.64 6.67
CA LEU A 157 22.16 -19.19 5.66
C LEU A 157 22.36 -20.23 4.54
N SER A 158 22.36 -21.51 4.88
CA SER A 158 22.48 -22.58 3.88
C SER A 158 21.24 -22.75 3.03
N THR A 159 20.07 -22.69 3.65
CA THR A 159 18.80 -22.76 2.94
C THR A 159 18.64 -21.57 1.99
N TRP A 160 18.93 -20.36 2.48
CA TRP A 160 18.85 -19.14 1.67
C TRP A 160 19.82 -19.18 0.47
N SER A 161 21.08 -19.55 0.70
CA SER A 161 22.11 -19.56 -0.35
C SER A 161 22.09 -20.78 -1.28
N ASN A 162 21.32 -21.81 -0.98
CA ASN A 162 21.10 -22.93 -1.89
C ASN A 162 20.15 -22.50 -3.02
N SER A 163 20.57 -22.52 -4.30
CA SER A 163 19.75 -22.13 -5.45
C SER A 163 19.09 -23.29 -6.20
N ASP A 164 19.40 -24.54 -5.85
CA ASP A 164 18.93 -25.72 -6.58
C ASP A 164 18.84 -26.90 -5.60
N TRP A 165 17.63 -27.16 -5.08
CA TRP A 165 17.41 -28.27 -4.16
C TRP A 165 17.51 -29.60 -4.90
N SER A 166 18.32 -30.51 -4.37
CA SER A 166 18.32 -31.91 -4.77
C SER A 166 17.09 -32.65 -4.20
N ALA A 167 16.87 -33.89 -4.64
CA ALA A 167 15.81 -34.73 -4.08
C ALA A 167 16.07 -35.05 -2.60
N GLU A 168 17.35 -35.08 -2.19
CA GLU A 168 17.74 -35.26 -0.80
C GLU A 168 17.40 -34.01 0.02
N ASP A 169 17.71 -32.82 -0.48
CA ASP A 169 17.36 -31.56 0.19
C ASP A 169 15.84 -31.44 0.39
N GLU A 170 15.05 -31.76 -0.64
CA GLU A 170 13.58 -31.77 -0.57
C GLU A 170 13.07 -32.73 0.51
N GLN A 171 13.62 -33.95 0.57
CA GLN A 171 13.23 -34.94 1.57
C GLN A 171 13.61 -34.53 3.00
N GLN A 172 14.77 -33.92 3.19
CA GLN A 172 15.19 -33.41 4.50
C GLN A 172 14.38 -32.19 4.93
N ALA A 173 14.08 -31.26 4.00
CA ALA A 173 13.21 -30.11 4.25
C ALA A 173 11.78 -30.55 4.61
N LYS A 174 11.27 -31.63 3.98
CA LYS A 174 10.01 -32.25 4.37
C LYS A 174 10.06 -32.82 5.79
N GLY A 175 11.17 -33.44 6.17
CA GLY A 175 11.40 -33.92 7.54
C GLY A 175 11.36 -32.82 8.61
N LEU A 176 11.83 -31.60 8.30
CA LEU A 176 11.66 -30.44 9.19
C LEU A 176 10.19 -30.04 9.35
N LEU A 177 9.43 -30.05 8.25
CA LEU A 177 8.02 -29.64 8.23
C LEU A 177 7.12 -30.63 8.98
N GLU A 178 7.47 -31.92 8.97
CA GLU A 178 6.71 -32.99 9.62
C GLU A 178 7.12 -33.24 11.08
N SER A 179 8.19 -32.60 11.57
CA SER A 179 8.68 -32.83 12.94
C SER A 179 7.80 -32.14 13.99
N GLU A 180 7.32 -32.92 14.96
CA GLU A 180 6.58 -32.42 16.13
C GLU A 180 7.52 -31.87 17.22
N MET A 181 8.81 -32.22 17.17
CA MET A 181 9.82 -31.83 18.18
C MET A 181 10.54 -30.54 17.81
N LEU A 182 10.51 -30.14 16.53
CA LEU A 182 11.20 -28.94 16.06
C LEU A 182 10.50 -27.68 16.60
N PRO A 183 11.23 -26.76 17.25
CA PRO A 183 10.64 -25.50 17.70
C PRO A 183 10.03 -24.72 16.53
N VAL A 184 8.81 -24.21 16.74
CA VAL A 184 8.05 -23.47 15.71
C VAL A 184 8.83 -22.26 15.18
N ASN A 185 9.60 -21.58 16.04
CA ASN A 185 10.39 -20.42 15.64
C ASN A 185 11.48 -20.78 14.62
N ASP A 186 12.10 -21.94 14.77
CA ASP A 186 13.12 -22.45 13.84
C ASP A 186 12.48 -22.82 12.49
N LEU A 187 11.30 -23.43 12.51
CA LEU A 187 10.55 -23.74 11.28
C LEU A 187 10.07 -22.46 10.56
N CYS A 188 9.68 -21.42 11.31
CA CYS A 188 9.36 -20.09 10.76
C CYS A 188 10.58 -19.41 10.12
N LEU A 189 11.74 -19.54 10.75
CA LEU A 189 13.01 -19.03 10.22
C LEU A 189 13.38 -19.77 8.93
N PHE A 190 13.29 -21.10 8.92
CA PHE A 190 13.51 -21.94 7.75
C PHE A 190 12.56 -21.57 6.60
N THR A 191 11.26 -21.41 6.88
CA THR A 191 10.26 -20.97 5.90
C THR A 191 10.64 -19.62 5.26
N SER A 192 11.16 -18.69 6.06
CA SER A 192 11.64 -17.39 5.57
C SER A 192 12.88 -17.54 4.69
N ALA A 193 13.81 -18.44 5.03
CA ALA A 193 14.98 -18.74 4.21
C ALA A 193 14.60 -19.35 2.86
N VAL A 194 13.60 -20.24 2.82
CA VAL A 194 13.04 -20.82 1.58
C VAL A 194 12.46 -19.72 0.69
N MET A 195 11.67 -18.79 1.25
CA MET A 195 11.15 -17.63 0.51
C MET A 195 12.29 -16.77 -0.06
N LEU A 196 13.27 -16.38 0.76
CA LEU A 196 14.40 -15.56 0.31
C LEU A 196 15.23 -16.27 -0.78
N SER A 197 15.37 -17.59 -0.70
CA SER A 197 16.01 -18.40 -1.73
C SER A 197 15.23 -18.34 -3.06
N LEU A 198 13.91 -18.50 -2.99
CA LEU A 198 13.02 -18.40 -4.15
C LEU A 198 13.02 -17.03 -4.80
N MET A 199 13.22 -15.96 -4.04
CA MET A 199 13.35 -14.60 -4.59
C MET A 199 14.58 -14.47 -5.51
N GLU A 200 15.69 -15.15 -5.18
CA GLU A 200 16.91 -15.12 -5.98
C GLU A 200 16.86 -16.08 -7.18
N CYS A 201 16.30 -17.28 -6.98
CA CYS A 201 16.20 -18.29 -8.03
C CYS A 201 14.93 -19.10 -7.85
N PHE A 202 14.12 -19.17 -8.90
CA PHE A 202 12.93 -20.01 -8.85
C PHE A 202 13.35 -21.49 -8.83
N ASP A 203 12.77 -22.25 -7.91
CA ASP A 203 13.05 -23.67 -7.68
C ASP A 203 11.72 -24.37 -7.40
N THR A 204 11.44 -25.41 -8.16
CA THR A 204 10.14 -26.10 -8.13
C THR A 204 9.91 -26.84 -6.82
N ARG A 205 10.96 -27.41 -6.21
CA ARG A 205 10.89 -28.17 -4.95
C ARG A 205 10.67 -27.25 -3.77
N LYS A 206 11.33 -26.09 -3.74
CA LYS A 206 11.10 -25.05 -2.72
C LYS A 206 9.69 -24.48 -2.81
N PHE A 207 9.22 -24.19 -4.02
CA PHE A 207 7.85 -23.70 -4.20
C PHE A 207 6.84 -24.77 -3.81
N SER A 208 7.06 -26.03 -4.22
CA SER A 208 6.32 -27.21 -3.78
C SER A 208 6.25 -27.33 -2.25
N TRP A 209 7.38 -27.15 -1.57
CA TRP A 209 7.46 -27.19 -0.11
C TRP A 209 6.66 -26.06 0.55
N LEU A 210 6.66 -24.85 -0.02
CA LEU A 210 5.79 -23.77 0.48
C LEU A 210 4.29 -24.10 0.34
N LEU A 211 3.89 -24.80 -0.73
CA LEU A 211 2.52 -25.28 -0.90
C LEU A 211 2.14 -26.34 0.14
N ASP A 212 3.09 -27.12 0.65
CA ASP A 212 2.84 -28.03 1.77
C ASP A 212 2.82 -27.26 3.10
N ALA A 213 3.77 -26.33 3.31
CA ALA A 213 3.87 -25.55 4.53
C ALA A 213 2.65 -24.65 4.79
N VAL A 214 1.93 -24.19 3.75
CA VAL A 214 0.68 -23.44 3.90
C VAL A 214 -0.47 -24.28 4.49
N THR A 215 -0.34 -25.61 4.50
CA THR A 215 -1.32 -26.53 5.10
C THR A 215 -0.94 -26.96 6.52
N HIS A 216 0.21 -26.48 7.02
CA HIS A 216 0.72 -26.85 8.34
C HIS A 216 -0.23 -26.41 9.47
N ALA A 217 -0.33 -27.23 10.52
CA ALA A 217 -1.26 -27.01 11.63
C ALA A 217 -0.96 -25.75 12.44
N ASN A 218 0.33 -25.38 12.53
CA ASN A 218 0.74 -24.16 13.21
C ASN A 218 0.54 -22.91 12.33
N THR A 219 -0.25 -21.95 12.82
CA THR A 219 -0.61 -20.71 12.13
C THR A 219 0.60 -19.82 11.78
N GLN A 220 1.64 -19.76 12.61
CA GLN A 220 2.84 -18.96 12.30
C GLN A 220 3.55 -19.47 11.04
N VAL A 221 3.67 -20.78 10.91
CA VAL A 221 4.32 -21.43 9.77
C VAL A 221 3.48 -21.25 8.51
N ASN A 222 2.18 -21.55 8.59
CA ASN A 222 1.32 -21.50 7.39
C ASN A 222 1.15 -20.08 6.84
N GLN A 223 1.03 -19.07 7.70
CA GLN A 223 0.89 -17.67 7.24
C GLN A 223 2.21 -17.14 6.67
N ARG A 224 3.36 -17.52 7.24
CA ARG A 224 4.68 -17.20 6.65
C ARG A 224 4.87 -17.87 5.29
N ALA A 225 4.45 -19.13 5.15
CA ALA A 225 4.48 -19.83 3.87
C ALA A 225 3.57 -19.16 2.83
N LEU A 226 2.38 -18.70 3.23
CA LEU A 226 1.47 -17.97 2.35
C LEU A 226 2.06 -16.64 1.85
N VAL A 227 2.70 -15.86 2.75
CA VAL A 227 3.45 -14.66 2.36
C VAL A 227 4.61 -15.05 1.44
N GLY A 228 5.30 -16.16 1.72
CA GLY A 228 6.36 -16.69 0.87
C GLY A 228 5.91 -17.02 -0.55
N ILE A 229 4.72 -17.63 -0.71
CA ILE A 229 4.10 -17.89 -2.02
C ILE A 229 3.82 -16.56 -2.75
N ALA A 230 3.23 -15.58 -2.07
CA ALA A 230 2.96 -14.27 -2.65
C ALA A 230 4.24 -13.59 -3.16
N PHE A 231 5.31 -13.59 -2.36
CA PHE A 231 6.62 -13.06 -2.74
C PHE A 231 7.23 -13.82 -3.91
N ALA A 232 7.27 -15.15 -3.87
CA ALA A 232 7.81 -15.95 -4.96
C ALA A 232 7.10 -15.65 -6.29
N LEU A 233 5.78 -15.47 -6.27
CA LEU A 233 4.99 -15.13 -7.45
C LEU A 233 5.20 -13.67 -7.91
N LEU A 234 5.41 -12.72 -7.02
CA LEU A 234 5.76 -11.34 -7.39
C LEU A 234 7.15 -11.24 -8.04
N PHE A 235 8.12 -12.01 -7.53
CA PHE A 235 9.45 -12.09 -8.12
C PHE A 235 9.44 -12.80 -9.47
N HIS A 236 8.60 -13.83 -9.61
CA HIS A 236 8.56 -14.75 -10.75
C HIS A 236 7.15 -14.90 -11.36
N PRO A 237 6.52 -13.81 -11.85
CA PRO A 237 5.08 -13.79 -12.17
C PRO A 237 4.65 -14.71 -13.30
N THR A 238 5.59 -15.19 -14.11
CA THR A 238 5.30 -16.05 -15.28
C THR A 238 5.78 -17.48 -15.12
N ARG A 239 6.56 -17.81 -14.07
CA ARG A 239 7.23 -19.11 -13.96
C ARG A 239 6.28 -20.28 -13.79
N LEU A 240 5.24 -20.15 -12.96
CA LEU A 240 4.28 -21.24 -12.74
C LEU A 240 3.60 -21.74 -14.02
N SER A 241 3.45 -20.90 -15.05
CA SER A 241 2.89 -21.31 -16.34
C SER A 241 3.71 -22.39 -17.05
N LEU A 242 4.98 -22.55 -16.69
CA LEU A 242 5.88 -23.59 -17.19
C LEU A 242 5.74 -24.93 -16.44
N TYR A 243 5.09 -24.92 -15.26
CA TYR A 243 4.98 -26.07 -14.36
C TYR A 243 3.49 -26.39 -14.06
N PRO A 244 2.82 -27.17 -14.93
CA PRO A 244 1.40 -27.49 -14.77
C PRO A 244 1.07 -28.18 -13.45
N GLU A 245 1.99 -29.01 -12.94
CA GLU A 245 1.82 -29.74 -11.68
C GLU A 245 1.72 -28.78 -10.47
N LEU A 246 2.56 -27.75 -10.42
CA LEU A 246 2.50 -26.72 -9.39
C LEU A 246 1.23 -25.86 -9.52
N THR A 247 0.84 -25.54 -10.76
CA THR A 247 -0.41 -24.80 -11.03
C THR A 247 -1.64 -25.61 -10.58
N ALA A 248 -1.64 -26.92 -10.82
CA ALA A 248 -2.70 -27.81 -10.38
C ALA A 248 -2.76 -27.90 -8.85
N ARG A 249 -1.62 -28.01 -8.16
CA ARG A 249 -1.58 -27.99 -6.68
C ARG A 249 -2.07 -26.67 -6.10
N LEU A 250 -1.68 -25.54 -6.68
CA LEU A 250 -2.17 -24.23 -6.25
C LEU A 250 -3.69 -24.09 -6.44
N SER A 251 -4.22 -24.66 -7.52
CA SER A 251 -5.68 -24.71 -7.77
C SER A 251 -6.39 -25.61 -6.75
N LEU A 252 -5.79 -26.76 -6.43
CA LEU A 252 -6.31 -27.71 -5.43
C LEU A 252 -6.41 -27.07 -4.04
N LEU A 253 -5.41 -26.30 -3.62
CA LEU A 253 -5.43 -25.57 -2.35
C LEU A 253 -6.60 -24.57 -2.25
N ASN A 254 -7.14 -24.11 -3.39
CA ASN A 254 -8.22 -23.14 -3.44
C ASN A 254 -9.59 -23.78 -3.74
N GLU A 255 -9.75 -25.10 -3.65
CA GLU A 255 -11.02 -25.78 -3.92
C GLU A 255 -12.18 -25.22 -3.09
N ASP A 256 -11.94 -24.92 -1.81
CA ASP A 256 -12.94 -24.34 -0.90
C ASP A 256 -12.99 -22.80 -0.91
N GLY A 257 -12.09 -22.16 -1.67
CA GLY A 257 -11.91 -20.70 -1.72
C GLY A 257 -11.23 -20.06 -0.50
N SER A 258 -10.88 -20.83 0.54
CA SER A 258 -10.22 -20.32 1.75
C SER A 258 -8.84 -19.77 1.44
N PHE A 259 -8.05 -20.51 0.65
CA PHE A 259 -6.72 -20.08 0.22
C PHE A 259 -6.76 -18.72 -0.50
N GLY A 260 -7.68 -18.55 -1.46
CA GLY A 260 -7.84 -17.30 -2.20
C GLY A 260 -8.22 -16.11 -1.32
N LYS A 261 -9.08 -16.32 -0.31
CA LYS A 261 -9.41 -15.28 0.68
C LYS A 261 -8.20 -14.87 1.52
N GLN A 262 -7.44 -15.85 2.02
CA GLN A 262 -6.22 -15.57 2.80
C GLN A 262 -5.17 -14.87 1.93
N LEU A 263 -4.95 -15.33 0.69
CA LEU A 263 -4.01 -14.70 -0.23
C LEU A 263 -4.43 -13.27 -0.60
N ASN A 264 -5.73 -13.02 -0.78
CA ASN A 264 -6.26 -11.68 -1.01
C ASN A 264 -6.04 -10.76 0.22
N ARG A 265 -6.11 -11.31 1.43
CA ARG A 265 -5.74 -10.58 2.65
C ARG A 265 -4.26 -10.19 2.65
N ILE A 266 -3.36 -11.13 2.35
CA ILE A 266 -1.92 -10.84 2.18
C ILE A 266 -1.72 -9.76 1.13
N TYR A 267 -2.48 -9.82 0.02
CA TYR A 267 -2.41 -8.82 -1.02
C TYR A 267 -2.70 -7.40 -0.48
N ILE A 268 -3.76 -7.25 0.31
CA ILE A 268 -4.11 -5.97 0.96
C ILE A 268 -3.02 -5.54 1.95
N GLU A 269 -2.46 -6.46 2.74
CA GLU A 269 -1.37 -6.17 3.69
C GLU A 269 -0.10 -5.66 2.97
N LEU A 270 0.22 -6.23 1.81
CA LEU A 270 1.33 -5.76 0.97
C LEU A 270 1.06 -4.36 0.40
N LEU A 271 -0.13 -4.12 -0.15
CA LEU A 271 -0.53 -2.80 -0.66
C LEU A 271 -0.53 -1.76 0.47
N ARG A 272 -0.98 -2.13 1.67
CA ARG A 272 -0.92 -1.30 2.87
C ARG A 272 0.51 -0.85 3.18
N SER A 273 1.45 -1.78 3.07
CA SER A 273 2.85 -1.54 3.38
C SER A 273 3.50 -0.52 2.43
N GLN A 274 2.97 -0.38 1.20
CA GLN A 274 3.39 0.70 0.28
C GLN A 274 2.91 2.08 0.74
N GLU A 275 1.80 2.14 1.49
CA GLU A 275 1.27 3.38 2.06
C GLU A 275 1.98 3.78 3.36
N THR A 276 2.83 2.92 3.92
CA THR A 276 3.49 3.15 5.21
C THR A 276 4.25 4.48 5.26
N GLU A 277 4.91 4.92 4.18
CA GLU A 277 5.60 6.23 4.17
C GLU A 277 4.62 7.42 4.36
N LYS A 278 3.43 7.37 3.73
CA LYS A 278 2.40 8.42 3.88
C LYS A 278 1.79 8.38 5.28
N ILE A 279 1.52 7.18 5.78
CA ILE A 279 0.97 6.94 7.12
C ILE A 279 1.96 7.44 8.17
N ASP A 280 3.23 7.09 8.02
CA ASP A 280 4.32 7.48 8.90
C ASP A 280 4.51 9.01 8.93
N LYS A 281 4.44 9.67 7.77
CA LYS A 281 4.45 11.13 7.69
C LYS A 281 3.29 11.74 8.49
N LYS A 282 2.07 11.23 8.30
CA LYS A 282 0.88 11.68 9.03
C LYS A 282 0.99 11.45 10.55
N MET A 283 1.53 10.31 10.96
CA MET A 283 1.79 10.01 12.37
C MET A 283 2.75 11.02 12.99
N ARG A 284 3.89 11.30 12.33
CA ARG A 284 4.92 12.21 12.83
C ARG A 284 4.52 13.68 12.80
N GLU A 285 3.83 14.12 11.76
CA GLU A 285 3.58 15.55 11.52
C GLU A 285 2.24 16.03 12.12
N GLU A 286 1.27 15.12 12.30
CA GLU A 286 -0.07 15.49 12.76
C GLU A 286 -0.49 14.76 14.04
N ILE A 287 -0.56 13.42 14.02
CA ILE A 287 -1.22 12.65 15.07
C ILE A 287 -0.43 12.69 16.38
N ILE A 288 0.85 12.28 16.36
CA ILE A 288 1.68 12.21 17.57
C ILE A 288 1.91 13.60 18.19
N PRO A 289 2.26 14.67 17.44
CA PRO A 289 2.43 16.00 18.02
C PRO A 289 1.17 16.53 18.70
N GLU A 290 0.00 16.30 18.11
CA GLU A 290 -1.27 16.77 18.68
C GLU A 290 -1.66 15.98 19.93
N MET A 291 -1.38 14.67 19.94
CA MET A 291 -1.47 13.85 21.15
C MET A 291 -0.52 14.36 22.24
N MET A 292 0.75 14.66 21.90
CA MET A 292 1.76 15.14 22.85
C MET A 292 1.42 16.50 23.47
N ARG A 293 0.81 17.42 22.69
CA ARG A 293 0.36 18.72 23.21
C ARG A 293 -0.74 18.59 24.27
N ASN A 294 -1.55 17.55 24.16
CA ASN A 294 -2.74 17.34 24.99
C ASN A 294 -2.56 16.22 26.04
N VAL A 295 -1.32 15.81 26.34
CA VAL A 295 -0.99 14.70 27.28
C VAL A 295 -1.62 14.86 28.66
N ASN A 296 -1.79 16.08 29.16
CA ASN A 296 -2.43 16.32 30.47
C ASN A 296 -3.91 15.92 30.49
N ILE A 297 -4.62 15.99 29.36
CA ILE A 297 -6.00 15.52 29.21
C ILE A 297 -6.00 13.98 29.20
N MET A 298 -5.01 13.38 28.55
CA MET A 298 -4.83 11.93 28.42
C MET A 298 -4.44 11.26 29.76
N ARG A 299 -3.72 11.97 30.63
CA ARG A 299 -3.22 11.47 31.93
C ARG A 299 -4.32 11.14 32.94
N ASN A 300 -5.51 11.72 32.77
CA ASN A 300 -6.68 11.50 33.62
C ASN A 300 -7.72 10.57 32.97
N MET A 301 -7.42 10.03 31.79
CA MET A 301 -8.30 9.19 31.01
C MET A 301 -8.06 7.72 31.37
N LYS A 302 -9.13 6.96 31.63
CA LYS A 302 -9.03 5.51 31.83
C LYS A 302 -8.75 4.85 30.48
N PHE A 303 -7.60 4.20 30.31
CA PHE A 303 -7.34 3.34 29.15
C PHE A 303 -7.90 1.94 29.42
N GLY A 304 -9.22 1.81 29.32
CA GLY A 304 -9.88 0.50 29.32
C GLY A 304 -9.75 -0.15 27.94
N PHE A 305 -9.23 -1.37 27.89
CA PHE A 305 -9.35 -2.27 26.72
C PHE A 305 -10.79 -2.80 26.56
N GLU A 306 -11.80 -1.94 26.61
CA GLU A 306 -13.22 -2.34 26.57
C GLU A 306 -13.87 -1.95 25.24
N GLU A 307 -14.33 -2.97 24.51
CA GLU A 307 -15.12 -2.87 23.27
C GLU A 307 -16.60 -2.54 23.53
N ASN A 308 -16.96 -1.85 24.62
CA ASN A 308 -18.38 -1.54 24.91
C ASN A 308 -18.64 -0.01 24.93
N PRO A 309 -19.34 0.53 23.90
CA PRO A 309 -19.69 1.95 23.83
C PRO A 309 -20.68 2.43 24.90
N GLU A 310 -21.31 1.52 25.65
CA GLU A 310 -22.46 1.82 26.52
C GLU A 310 -22.10 2.11 28.00
N GLU A 311 -20.83 1.92 28.43
CA GLU A 311 -20.40 2.12 29.83
C GLU A 311 -19.34 3.23 30.02
N ASN A 312 -19.28 4.24 29.15
CA ASN A 312 -18.41 5.41 29.36
C ASN A 312 -19.11 6.50 30.19
N ASP A 313 -19.07 6.36 31.51
CA ASP A 313 -19.41 7.44 32.45
C ASP A 313 -18.24 8.47 32.51
N LEU A 314 -18.09 9.27 31.45
CA LEU A 314 -17.12 10.36 31.39
C LEU A 314 -17.73 11.65 31.98
N ASN A 315 -16.93 12.40 32.75
CA ASN A 315 -17.32 13.72 33.26
C ASN A 315 -17.63 14.67 32.08
N PRO A 316 -18.80 15.35 32.05
CA PRO A 316 -19.23 16.22 30.94
C PRO A 316 -18.26 17.36 30.58
N ASP A 317 -17.45 17.80 31.54
CA ASP A 317 -16.44 18.84 31.31
C ASP A 317 -15.22 18.32 30.52
N TRP A 318 -14.93 17.02 30.60
CA TRP A 318 -13.86 16.38 29.82
C TRP A 318 -14.31 16.12 28.39
N GLU A 319 -15.56 15.73 28.20
CA GLU A 319 -16.16 15.51 26.87
C GLU A 319 -16.08 16.78 26.02
N LYS A 320 -16.39 17.94 26.61
CA LYS A 320 -16.23 19.25 25.96
C LYS A 320 -14.77 19.63 25.68
N ALA A 321 -13.84 19.31 26.58
CA ALA A 321 -12.41 19.55 26.38
C ALA A 321 -11.83 18.62 25.29
N PHE A 322 -12.39 17.41 25.16
CA PHE A 322 -12.00 16.41 24.18
C PHE A 322 -12.51 16.76 22.78
N GLU A 323 -13.76 17.19 22.66
CA GLU A 323 -14.34 17.68 21.40
C GLU A 323 -13.70 18.99 20.91
N SER A 324 -13.33 19.90 21.82
CA SER A 324 -12.73 21.19 21.46
C SER A 324 -11.25 21.14 21.12
N SER A 325 -10.52 20.10 21.53
CA SER A 325 -9.07 19.96 21.31
C SER A 325 -8.70 19.18 20.04
N GLY A 326 -9.66 18.54 19.36
CA GLY A 326 -9.39 17.68 18.20
C GLY A 326 -8.62 16.39 18.53
N LEU A 327 -8.29 16.15 19.80
CA LEU A 327 -7.57 14.97 20.28
C LEU A 327 -8.36 13.68 20.03
N GLY A 328 -9.68 13.71 20.26
CA GLY A 328 -10.53 12.54 20.05
C GLY A 328 -10.56 12.05 18.63
N ASP A 329 -10.61 12.97 17.67
CA ASP A 329 -10.56 12.63 16.25
C ASP A 329 -9.22 11.99 15.88
N LYS A 330 -8.10 12.47 16.44
CA LYS A 330 -6.75 11.93 16.16
C LYS A 330 -6.53 10.55 16.77
N ILE A 331 -7.05 10.30 17.98
CA ILE A 331 -7.01 8.96 18.60
C ILE A 331 -7.87 7.98 17.80
N ARG A 332 -9.09 8.40 17.41
CA ARG A 332 -9.96 7.57 16.56
C ARG A 332 -9.30 7.26 15.22
N GLU A 333 -8.69 8.26 14.59
CA GLU A 333 -7.95 8.11 13.33
C GLU A 333 -6.76 7.13 13.46
N MET A 334 -5.99 7.21 14.54
CA MET A 334 -4.92 6.24 14.81
C MET A 334 -5.47 4.83 15.02
N ASN A 335 -6.54 4.68 15.79
CA ASN A 335 -7.19 3.40 16.04
C ASN A 335 -7.77 2.81 14.76
N GLU A 336 -8.40 3.62 13.90
CA GLU A 336 -8.87 3.20 12.58
C GLU A 336 -7.71 2.69 11.72
N LEU A 337 -6.58 3.40 11.67
CA LEU A 337 -5.39 2.94 10.97
C LEU A 337 -4.86 1.60 11.54
N GLN A 338 -4.83 1.44 12.86
CA GLN A 338 -4.41 0.20 13.50
C GLN A 338 -5.38 -0.96 13.24
N LEU A 339 -6.68 -0.72 13.32
CA LEU A 339 -7.73 -1.71 13.04
C LEU A 339 -7.78 -2.10 11.58
N GLU A 340 -7.48 -1.16 10.68
CA GLU A 340 -7.23 -1.52 9.29
C GLU A 340 -6.08 -2.52 9.25
N GLY A 341 -5.03 -2.36 10.07
CA GLY A 341 -3.77 -3.11 10.08
C GLY A 341 -2.57 -2.33 9.52
N ALA A 342 -2.62 -1.00 9.56
CA ALA A 342 -1.54 -0.13 9.09
C ALA A 342 -0.37 -0.08 10.07
N ASP A 343 0.83 0.09 9.53
CA ASP A 343 2.04 0.24 10.34
C ASP A 343 2.17 1.67 10.89
N VAL A 344 1.59 1.89 12.07
CA VAL A 344 1.68 3.18 12.77
C VAL A 344 2.97 3.32 13.60
N TYR A 345 3.76 2.25 13.73
CA TYR A 345 4.94 2.19 14.61
C TYR A 345 6.28 2.22 13.85
N MET A 346 6.26 2.21 12.52
CA MET A 346 7.45 2.21 11.67
C MET A 346 8.50 3.26 12.09
N SER A 347 8.15 4.54 12.22
CA SER A 347 9.14 5.56 12.63
C SER A 347 9.62 5.43 14.05
N THR A 348 8.76 5.02 14.98
CA THR A 348 9.10 4.86 16.40
C THR A 348 10.27 3.88 16.57
N PHE A 349 10.27 2.79 15.80
CA PHE A 349 11.30 1.76 15.89
C PHE A 349 12.38 1.82 14.81
N ALA A 350 12.22 2.65 13.78
CA ALA A 350 13.15 2.68 12.65
C ALA A 350 14.61 2.93 13.07
N GLN A 351 14.85 3.92 13.94
CA GLN A 351 16.19 4.25 14.43
C GLN A 351 16.78 3.16 15.35
N LEU A 352 15.92 2.34 15.95
CA LEU A 352 16.30 1.24 16.82
C LEU A 352 16.77 0.01 16.04
N LYS A 353 16.66 0.01 14.71
CA LYS A 353 17.25 -1.07 13.87
C LYS A 353 18.77 -0.94 13.69
N THR A 354 19.40 -0.02 14.42
CA THR A 354 20.86 0.15 14.47
C THR A 354 21.55 -0.73 15.51
N TYR A 355 20.79 -1.41 16.39
CA TYR A 355 21.35 -2.33 17.38
C TYR A 355 22.17 -3.46 16.69
N PRO A 356 23.28 -3.92 17.31
CA PRO A 356 24.14 -4.96 16.74
C PRO A 356 23.41 -6.25 16.32
N PHE A 357 22.32 -6.59 17.03
CA PHE A 357 21.43 -7.71 16.70
C PHE A 357 21.00 -7.72 15.22
N PHE A 358 20.67 -6.55 14.66
CA PHE A 358 20.18 -6.42 13.28
C PHE A 358 21.28 -6.38 12.21
N LYS A 359 22.56 -6.54 12.59
CA LYS A 359 23.65 -6.71 11.61
C LYS A 359 23.63 -8.10 10.97
N GLU A 360 23.08 -9.09 11.69
CA GLU A 360 22.92 -10.45 11.20
C GLU A 360 21.61 -10.59 10.42
N PRO A 361 21.63 -11.06 9.16
CA PRO A 361 20.41 -11.14 8.34
C PRO A 361 19.31 -12.03 8.93
N TYR A 362 19.65 -13.17 9.53
CA TYR A 362 18.67 -14.13 10.05
C TYR A 362 17.80 -13.55 11.18
N ASN A 363 18.35 -12.63 11.98
CA ASN A 363 17.66 -11.98 13.09
C ASN A 363 16.47 -11.11 12.67
N TRP A 364 16.41 -10.69 11.40
CA TRP A 364 15.25 -9.97 10.86
C TRP A 364 14.03 -10.86 10.65
N PHE A 365 14.25 -12.17 10.51
CA PHE A 365 13.21 -13.14 10.16
C PHE A 365 12.85 -14.07 11.32
N TYR A 366 13.63 -14.08 12.40
CA TYR A 366 13.35 -14.91 13.56
C TYR A 366 12.15 -14.36 14.35
N PRO A 367 11.11 -15.18 14.63
CA PRO A 367 10.01 -14.75 15.49
C PRO A 367 10.51 -14.32 16.87
N PHE A 368 9.82 -13.39 17.50
CA PHE A 368 10.23 -12.88 18.81
C PHE A 368 10.24 -13.99 19.86
N ASP A 369 11.37 -14.14 20.54
CA ASP A 369 11.56 -15.11 21.61
C ASP A 369 12.20 -14.43 22.84
N MET A 370 11.51 -14.53 23.98
CA MET A 370 12.02 -14.04 25.26
C MET A 370 13.23 -14.83 25.76
N HIS A 371 13.42 -16.06 25.28
CA HIS A 371 14.54 -16.91 25.67
C HIS A 371 15.81 -16.68 24.85
N HIS A 372 15.74 -15.84 23.81
CA HIS A 372 16.90 -15.49 23.00
C HIS A 372 18.02 -14.92 23.88
N SER A 373 19.27 -15.30 23.63
CA SER A 373 20.46 -14.95 24.43
C SER A 373 20.62 -13.45 24.68
N SER A 374 20.28 -12.66 23.67
CA SER A 374 20.30 -11.18 23.70
C SER A 374 19.21 -10.55 24.57
N ILE A 375 18.23 -11.32 25.05
CA ILE A 375 17.05 -10.84 25.79
C ILE A 375 17.00 -11.46 27.19
N ILE A 376 17.18 -12.77 27.29
CA ILE A 376 16.88 -13.53 28.50
C ILE A 376 17.68 -13.06 29.73
N LYS A 377 18.90 -12.54 29.55
CA LYS A 377 19.74 -12.04 30.64
C LYS A 377 19.15 -10.81 31.34
N GLU A 378 18.42 -9.99 30.60
CA GLU A 378 17.85 -8.73 31.09
C GLU A 378 16.47 -8.91 31.72
N PHE A 379 15.71 -9.92 31.28
CA PHE A 379 14.30 -10.11 31.67
C PHE A 379 14.01 -11.36 32.49
N GLY A 380 14.88 -12.38 32.46
CA GLY A 380 14.71 -13.65 33.15
C GLY A 380 13.62 -14.55 32.55
N PHE A 381 13.52 -15.80 33.05
CA PHE A 381 12.58 -16.82 32.56
C PHE A 381 11.11 -16.55 32.92
N LYS A 382 10.88 -16.01 34.11
CA LYS A 382 9.55 -15.63 34.59
C LYS A 382 9.56 -14.14 34.85
N PRO A 383 9.02 -13.32 33.93
CA PRO A 383 8.97 -11.89 34.15
C PRO A 383 8.13 -11.61 35.42
N THR A 384 8.73 -10.96 36.41
CA THR A 384 8.08 -10.53 37.66
C THR A 384 8.05 -9.00 37.74
N GLY A 385 7.04 -8.44 38.42
CA GLY A 385 6.88 -6.98 38.55
C GLY A 385 6.83 -6.26 37.21
N ASP A 386 7.65 -5.23 37.03
CA ASP A 386 7.77 -4.41 35.82
C ASP A 386 7.95 -5.23 34.52
N ASN A 387 8.64 -6.37 34.59
CA ASN A 387 8.88 -7.23 33.43
C ASN A 387 7.62 -7.99 32.98
N ALA A 388 6.65 -8.23 33.88
CA ALA A 388 5.41 -8.92 33.56
C ALA A 388 4.52 -8.09 32.63
N ILE A 389 4.42 -6.78 32.91
CA ILE A 389 3.68 -5.82 32.09
C ILE A 389 4.31 -5.73 30.70
N LEU A 390 5.65 -5.63 30.63
CA LEU A 390 6.34 -5.63 29.35
C LEU A 390 6.10 -6.94 28.57
N SER A 391 6.11 -8.09 29.24
CA SER A 391 5.80 -9.38 28.62
C SER A 391 4.38 -9.41 28.03
N LEU A 392 3.39 -8.85 28.73
CA LEU A 392 2.01 -8.70 28.22
C LEU A 392 1.95 -7.81 26.97
N ILE A 393 2.67 -6.68 26.97
CA ILE A 393 2.75 -5.78 25.81
C ILE A 393 3.40 -6.50 24.61
N LEU A 394 4.46 -7.27 24.84
CA LEU A 394 5.15 -8.03 23.80
C LEU A 394 4.32 -9.22 23.29
N GLN A 395 3.39 -9.74 24.09
CA GLN A 395 2.40 -10.75 23.70
C GLN A 395 1.26 -10.15 22.87
N SER A 396 1.15 -8.82 22.79
CA SER A 396 0.16 -8.18 21.93
C SER A 396 0.44 -8.40 20.44
N GLY A 397 -0.64 -8.30 19.66
CA GLY A 397 -0.62 -8.40 18.20
C GLY A 397 -0.07 -7.16 17.48
N PHE A 398 0.28 -6.08 18.19
CA PHE A 398 0.50 -4.76 17.60
C PHE A 398 1.91 -4.52 17.05
N PHE A 399 2.90 -5.22 17.59
CA PHE A 399 4.30 -5.07 17.17
C PHE A 399 4.73 -6.24 16.29
N CYS A 400 5.46 -5.95 15.23
CA CYS A 400 6.20 -7.00 14.51
C CYS A 400 7.39 -7.50 15.35
N ASN A 401 7.99 -8.64 14.96
CA ASN A 401 8.99 -9.31 15.79
C ASN A 401 10.24 -8.45 16.00
N SER A 402 10.71 -7.79 14.94
CA SER A 402 11.87 -6.90 15.00
C SER A 402 11.63 -5.68 15.90
N ASP A 403 10.39 -5.19 16.03
CA ASP A 403 10.05 -4.11 16.97
C ASP A 403 10.02 -4.60 18.41
N LYS A 404 9.52 -5.83 18.65
CA LYS A 404 9.57 -6.47 19.98
C LYS A 404 11.02 -6.58 20.48
N TYR A 405 11.94 -7.04 19.64
CA TYR A 405 13.38 -7.05 19.98
C TYR A 405 13.92 -5.65 20.28
N SER A 406 13.65 -4.66 19.41
CA SER A 406 14.08 -3.28 19.62
C SER A 406 13.56 -2.67 20.93
N LEU A 407 12.30 -2.97 21.28
CA LEU A 407 11.67 -2.52 22.52
C LEU A 407 12.40 -3.09 23.73
N CYS A 408 12.64 -4.41 23.74
CA CYS A 408 13.40 -5.05 24.80
C CYS A 408 14.81 -4.48 24.96
N PHE A 409 15.53 -4.26 23.86
CA PHE A 409 16.86 -3.64 23.92
C PHE A 409 16.79 -2.23 24.50
N THR A 410 15.81 -1.43 24.10
CA THR A 410 15.64 -0.09 24.66
C THR A 410 15.34 -0.14 26.16
N MET A 411 14.44 -1.02 26.59
CA MET A 411 14.08 -1.19 28.00
C MET A 411 15.26 -1.66 28.85
N ALA A 412 16.15 -2.50 28.32
CA ALA A 412 17.37 -2.91 29.01
C ALA A 412 18.34 -1.74 29.27
N HIS A 413 18.32 -0.69 28.43
CA HIS A 413 19.20 0.48 28.58
C HIS A 413 18.60 1.58 29.48
N ILE A 414 17.32 1.49 29.86
CA ILE A 414 16.67 2.49 30.74
C ILE A 414 16.95 2.12 32.21
N PRO A 415 17.48 3.05 33.03
CA PRO A 415 17.70 2.81 34.46
C PRO A 415 16.42 2.36 35.19
N GLN A 416 16.56 1.44 36.16
CA GLN A 416 15.41 0.89 36.89
C GLN A 416 14.50 1.96 37.49
N SER A 417 15.06 3.02 38.07
CA SER A 417 14.29 4.12 38.64
C SER A 417 13.42 4.85 37.62
N GLN A 418 13.89 4.98 36.38
CA GLN A 418 13.12 5.57 35.28
C GLN A 418 12.08 4.59 34.74
N ARG A 419 12.39 3.30 34.65
CA ARG A 419 11.41 2.26 34.26
C ARG A 419 10.23 2.22 35.23
N THR A 420 10.52 2.15 36.53
CA THR A 420 9.50 2.17 37.58
C THR A 420 8.74 3.50 37.57
N MET A 421 9.39 4.64 37.27
CA MET A 421 8.70 5.92 37.10
C MET A 421 7.75 5.93 35.88
N MET A 422 8.15 5.35 34.74
CA MET A 422 7.29 5.22 33.55
C MET A 422 6.07 4.34 33.83
N LEU A 423 6.26 3.22 34.53
CA LEU A 423 5.18 2.29 34.87
C LEU A 423 4.27 2.82 35.98
N SER A 424 4.82 3.60 36.93
CA SER A 424 4.02 4.26 37.99
C SER A 424 3.06 5.34 37.48
N GLN A 425 3.16 5.71 36.18
CA GLN A 425 2.20 6.59 35.52
C GLN A 425 0.94 5.86 35.05
N MET A 426 0.93 4.53 35.02
CA MET A 426 -0.27 3.72 34.78
C MET A 426 -1.06 3.60 36.08
N THR A 427 -2.40 3.68 36.03
CA THR A 427 -3.19 3.60 37.27
C THR A 427 -3.10 2.19 37.86
N SER A 428 -3.27 2.05 39.19
CA SER A 428 -3.29 0.73 39.83
C SER A 428 -4.38 -0.18 39.25
N GLN A 429 -5.48 0.40 38.77
CA GLN A 429 -6.54 -0.32 38.06
C GLN A 429 -6.13 -0.81 36.67
N ASP A 430 -5.33 -0.05 35.92
CA ASP A 430 -4.82 -0.49 34.60
C ASP A 430 -3.86 -1.67 34.75
N LEU A 431 -3.04 -1.66 35.80
CA LEU A 431 -2.14 -2.75 36.14
C LEU A 431 -2.90 -4.01 36.56
N ASP A 432 -3.89 -3.88 37.43
CA ASP A 432 -4.75 -4.99 37.85
C ASP A 432 -5.55 -5.56 36.65
N ALA A 433 -6.02 -4.71 35.75
CA ALA A 433 -6.75 -5.11 34.54
C ALA A 433 -5.85 -5.81 33.50
N LEU A 434 -4.58 -5.40 33.35
CA LEU A 434 -3.61 -6.06 32.47
C LEU A 434 -3.13 -7.39 33.06
N MET A 435 -3.09 -7.50 34.39
CA MET A 435 -2.76 -8.73 35.11
C MET A 435 -3.94 -9.69 35.25
N ASP A 436 -5.15 -9.29 34.82
CA ASP A 436 -6.30 -10.17 34.69
C ASP A 436 -6.03 -11.25 33.61
N GLU A 437 -6.09 -12.51 34.03
CA GLU A 437 -5.82 -13.67 33.20
C GLU A 437 -6.79 -13.75 32.00
N SER A 438 -8.02 -13.27 32.16
CA SER A 438 -9.03 -13.25 31.10
C SER A 438 -8.65 -12.29 29.96
N LYS A 439 -8.23 -11.06 30.29
CA LYS A 439 -7.78 -10.04 29.33
C LYS A 439 -6.45 -10.44 28.67
N SER A 440 -5.52 -11.01 29.44
CA SER A 440 -4.27 -11.57 28.92
C SER A 440 -4.52 -12.68 27.89
N SER A 441 -5.47 -13.59 28.16
CA SER A 441 -5.87 -14.64 27.22
C SER A 441 -6.45 -14.07 25.92
N ALA A 442 -7.34 -13.06 26.02
CA ALA A 442 -7.92 -12.42 24.85
C ALA A 442 -6.87 -11.75 23.94
N LEU A 443 -5.86 -11.08 24.53
CA LEU A 443 -4.75 -10.48 23.78
C LEU A 443 -3.91 -11.53 23.04
N ARG A 444 -3.64 -12.69 23.67
CA ARG A 444 -2.94 -13.80 23.02
C ARG A 444 -3.75 -14.38 21.87
N GLN A 445 -5.04 -14.63 22.09
CA GLN A 445 -5.92 -15.14 21.04
C GLN A 445 -6.01 -14.18 19.84
N TYR A 446 -5.99 -12.87 20.08
CA TYR A 446 -5.89 -11.87 19.02
C TYR A 446 -4.54 -11.97 18.28
N ALA A 447 -3.42 -12.04 19.00
CA ALA A 447 -2.09 -12.13 18.41
C ALA A 447 -1.86 -13.42 17.60
N GLU A 448 -2.57 -14.50 17.92
CA GLU A 448 -2.51 -15.78 17.22
C GLU A 448 -3.42 -15.86 15.98
N ARG A 449 -4.20 -14.82 15.70
CA ARG A 449 -5.05 -14.78 14.51
C ARG A 449 -4.21 -14.80 13.23
N PRO A 450 -4.64 -15.52 12.18
CA PRO A 450 -3.90 -15.60 10.92
C PRO A 450 -3.56 -14.24 10.30
N ASP A 451 -4.50 -13.28 10.34
CA ASP A 451 -4.34 -11.93 9.81
C ASP A 451 -3.32 -11.09 10.58
N VAL A 452 -3.29 -11.22 11.90
CA VAL A 452 -2.31 -10.52 12.74
C VAL A 452 -0.91 -11.07 12.50
N ILE A 453 -0.78 -12.39 12.42
CA ILE A 453 0.51 -13.07 12.16
C ILE A 453 1.09 -12.66 10.81
N SER A 454 0.29 -12.74 9.74
CA SER A 454 0.80 -12.39 8.41
C SER A 454 1.15 -10.91 8.30
N ASN A 455 0.33 -10.03 8.89
CA ASN A 455 0.59 -8.60 8.93
C ASN A 455 1.90 -8.28 9.68
N GLN A 456 2.13 -8.89 10.84
CA GLN A 456 3.40 -8.76 11.58
C GLN A 456 4.60 -9.21 10.74
N TYR A 457 4.46 -10.35 10.04
CA TYR A 457 5.55 -10.84 9.20
C TYR A 457 5.80 -9.91 7.99
N VAL A 458 4.76 -9.41 7.33
CA VAL A 458 4.88 -8.40 6.26
C VAL A 458 5.56 -7.13 6.78
N HIS A 459 5.26 -6.70 8.00
CA HIS A 459 5.92 -5.58 8.66
C HIS A 459 7.41 -5.84 8.97
N ASP A 460 7.78 -7.05 9.38
CA ASP A 460 9.19 -7.45 9.53
C ASP A 460 9.93 -7.42 8.18
N LEU A 461 9.31 -7.94 7.12
CA LEU A 461 9.84 -7.89 5.76
C LEU A 461 10.02 -6.43 5.30
N TYR A 462 9.01 -5.59 5.50
CA TYR A 462 9.09 -4.17 5.17
C TYR A 462 10.27 -3.50 5.87
N ARG A 463 10.47 -3.74 7.16
CA ARG A 463 11.63 -3.21 7.91
C ARG A 463 12.95 -3.73 7.36
N PHE A 464 13.04 -5.01 7.00
CA PHE A 464 14.24 -5.56 6.37
C PHE A 464 14.58 -4.83 5.06
N PHE A 465 13.61 -4.63 4.15
CA PHE A 465 13.84 -3.95 2.88
C PHE A 465 14.08 -2.45 3.01
N LYS A 466 13.53 -1.78 4.03
CA LYS A 466 13.69 -0.32 4.20
C LYS A 466 14.86 0.08 5.09
N LEU A 467 15.19 -0.73 6.11
CA LEU A 467 16.08 -0.32 7.20
C LEU A 467 17.34 -1.17 7.33
N SER A 468 17.39 -2.37 6.75
CA SER A 468 18.61 -3.19 6.85
C SER A 468 19.82 -2.46 6.27
N GLN A 469 21.00 -2.70 6.87
CA GLN A 469 22.25 -2.07 6.43
C GLN A 469 22.58 -2.41 4.96
N ARG A 470 22.20 -3.61 4.53
CA ARG A 470 22.44 -4.17 3.20
C ARG A 470 21.23 -4.08 2.26
N ARG A 471 20.22 -3.28 2.59
CA ARG A 471 18.97 -3.16 1.80
C ARG A 471 19.15 -2.93 0.30
N HIS A 472 20.22 -2.24 -0.08
CA HIS A 472 20.52 -1.92 -1.49
C HIS A 472 21.01 -3.14 -2.30
N GLU A 473 21.38 -4.23 -1.63
CA GLU A 473 21.75 -5.49 -2.28
C GLU A 473 20.52 -6.29 -2.74
N PHE A 474 19.31 -5.90 -2.30
CA PHE A 474 18.06 -6.63 -2.57
C PHE A 474 17.11 -5.84 -3.48
N ARG A 475 16.36 -6.57 -4.30
CA ARG A 475 15.22 -6.01 -5.04
C ARG A 475 14.06 -5.75 -4.08
N ASP A 476 13.71 -4.47 -3.89
CA ASP A 476 12.67 -4.02 -2.98
C ASP A 476 11.29 -4.01 -3.66
N ILE A 477 10.49 -5.06 -3.44
CA ILE A 477 9.15 -5.18 -4.04
C ILE A 477 8.19 -4.08 -3.61
N PHE A 478 8.42 -3.44 -2.46
CA PHE A 478 7.52 -2.40 -1.96
C PHE A 478 7.67 -1.09 -2.74
N LYS A 479 8.69 -0.97 -3.60
CA LYS A 479 8.85 0.14 -4.55
C LYS A 479 8.27 -0.15 -5.94
N GLU A 480 7.82 -1.38 -6.17
CA GLU A 480 7.29 -1.84 -7.45
C GLU A 480 5.76 -1.94 -7.41
N GLU A 481 5.13 -2.15 -8.56
CA GLU A 481 3.68 -2.39 -8.60
C GLU A 481 3.35 -3.77 -8.02
N ILE A 482 2.47 -3.82 -7.02
CA ILE A 482 1.99 -5.07 -6.43
C ILE A 482 0.62 -5.39 -7.06
N ALA A 483 0.62 -6.32 -8.03
CA ALA A 483 -0.55 -6.69 -8.82
C ALA A 483 -0.79 -8.21 -8.85
N LEU A 484 -1.04 -8.84 -7.68
CA LEU A 484 -1.21 -10.31 -7.60
C LEU A 484 -2.33 -10.85 -8.49
N HIS A 485 -3.43 -10.09 -8.64
CA HIS A 485 -4.57 -10.46 -9.50
C HIS A 485 -4.20 -10.55 -10.99
N ARG A 486 -3.13 -9.85 -11.43
CA ARG A 486 -2.65 -9.91 -12.82
C ARG A 486 -1.71 -11.09 -13.08
N ILE A 487 -1.30 -11.83 -12.05
CA ILE A 487 -0.42 -13.00 -12.20
C ILE A 487 -1.25 -14.15 -12.82
N PRO A 488 -0.84 -14.72 -13.98
CA PRO A 488 -1.63 -15.74 -14.67
C PRO A 488 -2.02 -16.94 -13.79
N ALA A 489 -1.10 -17.40 -12.94
CA ALA A 489 -1.33 -18.53 -12.04
C ALA A 489 -2.35 -18.23 -10.92
N LEU A 490 -2.62 -16.95 -10.63
CA LEU A 490 -3.56 -16.51 -9.60
C LEU A 490 -4.88 -16.01 -10.17
N LYS A 491 -5.02 -15.90 -11.49
CA LYS A 491 -6.20 -15.30 -12.12
C LYS A 491 -7.51 -15.98 -11.69
N GLU A 492 -7.57 -17.31 -11.79
CA GLU A 492 -8.75 -18.09 -11.37
C GLU A 492 -9.00 -18.07 -9.85
N ILE A 493 -7.99 -17.68 -9.07
CA ILE A 493 -8.05 -17.63 -7.60
C ILE A 493 -8.52 -16.25 -7.13
N LEU A 494 -7.92 -15.18 -7.65
CA LEU A 494 -8.07 -13.81 -7.17
C LEU A 494 -9.02 -12.95 -8.02
N CYS A 495 -9.28 -13.28 -9.28
CA CYS A 495 -10.26 -12.57 -10.12
C CYS A 495 -11.71 -13.02 -9.85
N LYS A 496 -12.02 -13.42 -8.61
CA LYS A 496 -13.38 -13.64 -8.14
C LYS A 496 -13.99 -12.30 -7.73
N PRO A 497 -15.25 -11.98 -8.07
CA PRO A 497 -15.80 -10.66 -7.82
C PRO A 497 -15.72 -10.20 -6.35
N GLU A 498 -15.97 -11.10 -5.40
CA GLU A 498 -15.89 -10.84 -3.97
C GLU A 498 -14.47 -10.51 -3.47
N LEU A 499 -13.43 -10.92 -4.21
CA LEU A 499 -12.03 -10.63 -3.91
C LEU A 499 -11.52 -9.42 -4.69
N LEU A 500 -12.00 -9.18 -5.91
CA LEU A 500 -11.63 -7.99 -6.68
C LEU A 500 -12.21 -6.72 -6.07
N ILE A 501 -13.44 -6.78 -5.52
CA ILE A 501 -14.07 -5.61 -4.91
C ILE A 501 -13.30 -5.11 -3.68
N THR A 502 -12.69 -6.00 -2.89
CA THR A 502 -11.90 -5.60 -1.72
C THR A 502 -10.62 -4.87 -2.14
N ILE A 503 -9.96 -5.31 -3.21
CA ILE A 503 -8.78 -4.64 -3.77
C ILE A 503 -9.18 -3.32 -4.44
N ALA A 504 -10.27 -3.30 -5.21
CA ALA A 504 -10.78 -2.08 -5.85
C ALA A 504 -11.12 -1.00 -4.81
N ASP A 505 -11.84 -1.39 -3.75
CA ASP A 505 -12.21 -0.50 -2.65
C ASP A 505 -10.98 -0.04 -1.85
N PHE A 506 -9.94 -0.88 -1.71
CA PHE A 506 -8.68 -0.46 -1.13
C PHE A 506 -8.05 0.69 -1.94
N HIS A 507 -7.87 0.50 -3.26
CA HIS A 507 -7.31 1.54 -4.13
C HIS A 507 -8.19 2.79 -4.16
N PHE A 508 -9.51 2.63 -4.15
CA PHE A 508 -10.45 3.76 -4.09
C PHE A 508 -10.28 4.58 -2.81
N ARG A 509 -10.18 3.94 -1.65
CA ARG A 509 -9.98 4.61 -0.34
C ARG A 509 -8.62 5.27 -0.21
N LYS A 510 -7.57 4.70 -0.82
CA LYS A 510 -6.22 5.28 -0.82
C LYS A 510 -5.99 6.31 -1.95
N GLU A 511 -7.08 6.73 -2.63
CA GLU A 511 -7.06 7.74 -3.70
C GLU A 511 -6.15 7.37 -4.89
N HIS A 512 -6.16 6.10 -5.28
CA HIS A 512 -5.49 5.57 -6.47
C HIS A 512 -6.54 5.31 -7.58
N PRO A 513 -7.00 6.36 -8.29
CA PRO A 513 -8.17 6.26 -9.17
C PRO A 513 -7.95 5.37 -10.39
N ALA A 514 -6.73 5.28 -10.92
CA ALA A 514 -6.43 4.50 -12.12
C ALA A 514 -6.52 2.99 -11.85
N GLU A 515 -5.89 2.55 -10.77
CA GLU A 515 -5.87 1.17 -10.28
C GLU A 515 -7.27 0.73 -9.84
N ALA A 516 -7.98 1.58 -9.08
CA ALA A 516 -9.36 1.30 -8.70
C ALA A 516 -10.28 1.18 -9.92
N LEU A 517 -10.12 2.06 -10.92
CA LEU A 517 -10.92 2.03 -12.14
C LEU A 517 -10.68 0.76 -12.97
N GLU A 518 -9.44 0.29 -13.07
CA GLU A 518 -9.14 -0.97 -13.75
C GLU A 518 -9.93 -2.13 -13.13
N LEU A 519 -9.87 -2.27 -11.80
CA LEU A 519 -10.54 -3.35 -11.07
C LEU A 519 -12.07 -3.22 -11.15
N TYR A 520 -12.63 -2.01 -11.04
CA TYR A 520 -14.07 -1.81 -11.24
C TYR A 520 -14.50 -2.14 -12.67
N LYS A 521 -13.67 -1.88 -13.69
CA LYS A 521 -13.95 -2.30 -15.06
C LYS A 521 -13.96 -3.81 -15.22
N GLU A 522 -13.04 -4.51 -14.54
CA GLU A 522 -13.03 -5.97 -14.51
C GLU A 522 -14.31 -6.52 -13.85
N LEU A 523 -14.71 -5.98 -12.69
CA LEU A 523 -15.98 -6.33 -12.03
C LEU A 523 -17.21 -6.10 -12.91
N ILE A 524 -17.23 -5.00 -13.67
CA ILE A 524 -18.29 -4.71 -14.63
C ILE A 524 -18.29 -5.73 -15.77
N ALA A 525 -17.12 -6.09 -16.31
CA ALA A 525 -17.00 -7.10 -17.37
C ALA A 525 -17.43 -8.51 -16.91
N LEU A 526 -17.25 -8.81 -15.61
CA LEU A 526 -17.74 -10.04 -14.97
C LEU A 526 -19.24 -10.02 -14.65
N ASN A 527 -19.99 -8.99 -15.10
CA ASN A 527 -21.42 -8.78 -14.79
C ASN A 527 -21.75 -8.70 -13.29
N HIS A 528 -20.78 -8.30 -12.45
CA HIS A 528 -20.97 -8.08 -11.02
C HIS A 528 -21.11 -6.58 -10.70
N ALA A 529 -21.56 -5.76 -11.65
CA ALA A 529 -21.77 -4.34 -11.41
C ALA A 529 -23.09 -4.10 -10.66
N ASN A 530 -23.04 -3.22 -9.66
CA ASN A 530 -24.21 -2.63 -9.02
C ASN A 530 -24.10 -1.10 -9.07
N ALA A 531 -25.10 -0.40 -8.53
CA ALA A 531 -25.10 1.07 -8.53
C ALA A 531 -23.84 1.66 -7.85
N ASP A 532 -23.34 1.04 -6.78
CA ASP A 532 -22.15 1.48 -6.05
C ASP A 532 -20.86 1.34 -6.89
N ILE A 533 -20.67 0.20 -7.58
CA ILE A 533 -19.51 0.00 -8.47
C ILE A 533 -19.53 1.00 -9.62
N PHE A 534 -20.68 1.24 -10.24
CA PHE A 534 -20.78 2.26 -11.29
C PHE A 534 -20.53 3.68 -10.75
N GLN A 535 -20.97 3.98 -9.53
CA GLN A 535 -20.67 5.24 -8.84
C GLN A 535 -19.18 5.41 -8.61
N LYS A 536 -18.51 4.41 -8.05
CA LYS A 536 -17.07 4.45 -7.77
C LYS A 536 -16.24 4.51 -9.06
N ALA A 537 -16.59 3.74 -10.08
CA ALA A 537 -15.97 3.83 -11.40
C ALA A 537 -16.15 5.21 -12.05
N GLY A 538 -17.36 5.78 -11.99
CA GLY A 538 -17.65 7.14 -12.45
C GLY A 538 -16.83 8.19 -11.71
N TYR A 539 -16.64 8.02 -10.40
CA TYR A 539 -15.82 8.91 -9.59
C TYR A 539 -14.34 8.85 -9.95
N CYS A 540 -13.79 7.65 -10.14
CA CYS A 540 -12.42 7.49 -10.61
C CYS A 540 -12.22 8.17 -11.98
N LEU A 541 -13.13 7.94 -12.94
CA LEU A 541 -13.12 8.60 -14.24
C LEU A 541 -13.20 10.13 -14.13
N GLN A 542 -14.04 10.64 -13.22
CA GLN A 542 -14.15 12.07 -12.95
C GLN A 542 -12.84 12.66 -12.39
N LYS A 543 -12.14 11.94 -11.49
CA LYS A 543 -10.83 12.34 -10.95
C LYS A 543 -9.75 12.34 -12.04
N GLU A 544 -9.81 11.41 -12.99
CA GLU A 544 -8.98 11.41 -14.20
C GLU A 544 -9.40 12.46 -15.25
N LYS A 545 -10.42 13.29 -14.98
CA LYS A 545 -11.00 14.28 -15.91
C LYS A 545 -11.61 13.69 -17.18
N ARG A 546 -11.93 12.39 -17.18
CA ARG A 546 -12.62 11.67 -18.27
C ARG A 546 -14.13 11.80 -18.13
N TYR A 547 -14.62 13.05 -18.16
CA TYR A 547 -15.99 13.38 -17.78
C TYR A 547 -17.07 12.70 -18.61
N LYS A 548 -16.84 12.45 -19.90
CA LYS A 548 -17.81 11.74 -20.76
C LYS A 548 -18.03 10.29 -20.32
N GLU A 549 -16.94 9.56 -20.10
CA GLU A 549 -17.02 8.19 -19.59
C GLU A 549 -17.58 8.14 -18.16
N ALA A 550 -17.27 9.15 -17.34
CA ALA A 550 -17.84 9.28 -15.99
C ALA A 550 -19.36 9.44 -16.05
N ILE A 551 -19.88 10.27 -16.96
CA ILE A 551 -21.33 10.41 -17.21
C ILE A 551 -21.94 9.06 -17.57
N ASP A 552 -21.36 8.32 -18.51
CA ASP A 552 -21.88 6.99 -18.90
C ASP A 552 -21.96 6.03 -17.72
N ALA A 553 -20.94 6.01 -16.85
CA ALA A 553 -20.93 5.19 -15.64
C ALA A 553 -22.00 5.65 -14.64
N TYR A 554 -22.08 6.95 -14.35
CA TYR A 554 -23.08 7.47 -13.42
C TYR A 554 -24.52 7.32 -13.93
N LEU A 555 -24.78 7.42 -15.23
CA LEU A 555 -26.10 7.14 -15.82
C LEU A 555 -26.51 5.68 -15.59
N LYS A 556 -25.57 4.72 -15.75
CA LYS A 556 -25.84 3.32 -15.40
C LYS A 556 -26.15 3.17 -13.91
N ALA A 557 -25.44 3.87 -13.03
CA ALA A 557 -25.74 3.86 -11.60
C ALA A 557 -27.13 4.45 -11.29
N ASP A 558 -27.51 5.55 -11.95
CA ASP A 558 -28.81 6.23 -11.79
C ASP A 558 -29.97 5.35 -12.25
N VAL A 559 -29.78 4.56 -13.33
CA VAL A 559 -30.77 3.56 -13.76
C VAL A 559 -30.98 2.46 -12.70
N LEU A 560 -29.92 2.02 -12.04
CA LEU A 560 -29.99 0.96 -11.01
C LEU A 560 -30.50 1.47 -9.65
N LYS A 561 -30.17 2.72 -9.30
CA LYS A 561 -30.58 3.37 -8.06
C LYS A 561 -30.97 4.82 -8.37
N PRO A 562 -32.20 5.04 -8.86
CA PRO A 562 -32.68 6.38 -9.21
C PRO A 562 -32.78 7.26 -7.96
N ASP A 563 -32.80 8.59 -8.18
CA ASP A 563 -32.95 9.60 -7.13
C ASP A 563 -31.84 9.59 -6.06
N HIS A 564 -30.72 8.91 -6.33
CA HIS A 564 -29.56 8.93 -5.45
C HIS A 564 -28.84 10.28 -5.56
N VAL A 565 -29.06 11.15 -4.56
CA VAL A 565 -28.56 12.54 -4.51
C VAL A 565 -27.08 12.66 -4.87
N TRP A 566 -26.24 11.76 -4.35
CA TRP A 566 -24.81 11.77 -4.62
C TRP A 566 -24.53 11.58 -6.12
N THR A 567 -25.14 10.57 -6.75
CA THR A 567 -24.98 10.27 -8.18
C THR A 567 -25.47 11.41 -9.06
N ILE A 568 -26.65 11.93 -8.79
CA ILE A 568 -27.27 13.05 -9.53
C ILE A 568 -26.39 14.31 -9.44
N ARG A 569 -25.81 14.60 -8.27
CA ARG A 569 -24.89 15.73 -8.10
C ARG A 569 -23.60 15.56 -8.91
N HIS A 570 -23.07 14.34 -8.97
CA HIS A 570 -21.89 14.03 -9.76
C HIS A 570 -22.17 14.08 -11.27
N LEU A 571 -23.34 13.64 -11.73
CA LEU A 571 -23.82 13.84 -13.10
C LEU A 571 -23.90 15.33 -13.45
N ALA A 572 -24.58 16.14 -12.64
CA ALA A 572 -24.68 17.59 -12.84
C ALA A 572 -23.30 18.24 -12.96
N THR A 573 -22.37 17.83 -12.09
CA THR A 573 -20.99 18.32 -12.10
C THR A 573 -20.26 17.93 -13.37
N CYS A 574 -20.35 16.67 -13.82
CA CYS A 574 -19.67 16.22 -15.03
C CYS A 574 -20.24 16.88 -16.29
N TYR A 575 -21.56 17.00 -16.41
CA TYR A 575 -22.19 17.75 -17.50
C TYR A 575 -21.73 19.21 -17.55
N ARG A 576 -21.64 19.87 -16.38
CA ARG A 576 -21.11 21.23 -16.28
C ARG A 576 -19.64 21.31 -16.73
N GLN A 577 -18.81 20.34 -16.37
CA GLN A 577 -17.39 20.32 -16.78
C GLN A 577 -17.20 20.14 -18.29
N ILE A 578 -18.11 19.45 -18.97
CA ILE A 578 -18.10 19.35 -20.44
C ILE A 578 -18.87 20.48 -21.14
N ARG A 579 -19.31 21.50 -20.39
CA ARG A 579 -20.11 22.66 -20.84
C ARG A 579 -21.49 22.31 -21.42
N ASP A 580 -22.04 21.15 -21.08
CA ASP A 580 -23.46 20.85 -21.32
C ASP A 580 -24.28 21.39 -20.15
N PHE A 581 -24.47 22.71 -20.16
CA PHE A 581 -25.16 23.43 -19.08
C PHE A 581 -26.66 23.10 -19.01
N ALA A 582 -27.27 22.65 -20.11
CA ALA A 582 -28.67 22.27 -20.14
C ALA A 582 -28.90 20.99 -19.33
N SER A 583 -28.15 19.93 -19.62
CA SER A 583 -28.20 18.68 -18.85
C SER A 583 -27.76 18.91 -17.40
N ALA A 584 -26.70 19.71 -17.17
CA ALA A 584 -26.25 20.04 -15.82
C ALA A 584 -27.37 20.70 -14.99
N LEU A 585 -28.09 21.67 -15.57
CA LEU A 585 -29.21 22.35 -14.92
C LEU A 585 -30.36 21.39 -14.59
N GLU A 586 -30.70 20.46 -15.49
CA GLU A 586 -31.73 19.44 -15.22
C GLU A 586 -31.38 18.62 -13.97
N TYR A 587 -30.14 18.09 -13.91
CA TYR A 587 -29.69 17.32 -12.76
C TYR A 587 -29.55 18.17 -11.49
N TYR A 588 -29.10 19.43 -11.57
CA TYR A 588 -29.09 20.32 -10.41
C TYR A 588 -30.51 20.60 -9.88
N LYS A 589 -31.52 20.73 -10.75
CA LYS A 589 -32.93 20.87 -10.33
C LYS A 589 -33.45 19.61 -9.62
N LYS A 590 -33.05 18.41 -10.07
CA LYS A 590 -33.36 17.16 -9.35
C LYS A 590 -32.75 17.15 -7.95
N VAL A 591 -31.49 17.59 -7.79
CA VAL A 591 -30.87 17.72 -6.47
C VAL A 591 -31.58 18.79 -5.62
N GLU A 592 -31.94 19.94 -6.21
CA GLU A 592 -32.66 21.02 -5.52
C GLU A 592 -34.02 20.55 -4.99
N ALA A 593 -34.76 19.74 -5.75
CA ALA A 593 -36.04 19.18 -5.29
C ALA A 593 -35.91 18.36 -4.00
N ILE A 594 -34.74 17.74 -3.79
CA ILE A 594 -34.44 16.94 -2.59
C ILE A 594 -33.78 17.81 -1.50
N GLN A 595 -32.98 18.80 -1.89
CA GLN A 595 -32.19 19.67 -1.01
C GLN A 595 -32.37 21.16 -1.41
N PRO A 596 -33.52 21.77 -1.10
CA PRO A 596 -33.92 23.08 -1.67
C PRO A 596 -33.10 24.28 -1.20
N GLU A 597 -32.32 24.11 -0.12
CA GLU A 597 -31.49 25.14 0.50
C GLU A 597 -29.98 24.84 0.39
N SER A 598 -29.61 23.87 -0.47
CA SER A 598 -28.19 23.56 -0.69
C SER A 598 -27.50 24.70 -1.46
N HIS A 599 -26.66 25.45 -0.75
CA HIS A 599 -25.94 26.62 -1.26
C HIS A 599 -25.18 26.33 -2.57
N ASN A 600 -24.43 25.22 -2.59
CA ASN A 600 -23.68 24.80 -3.77
C ASN A 600 -24.60 24.49 -4.95
N VAL A 601 -25.74 23.84 -4.71
CA VAL A 601 -26.69 23.48 -5.77
C VAL A 601 -27.35 24.73 -6.35
N LEU A 602 -27.80 25.65 -5.49
CA LEU A 602 -28.39 26.93 -5.91
C LEU A 602 -27.40 27.77 -6.72
N PHE A 603 -26.14 27.85 -6.26
CA PHE A 603 -25.09 28.58 -6.97
C PHE A 603 -24.84 27.96 -8.36
N TYR A 604 -24.62 26.65 -8.45
CA TYR A 604 -24.30 26.03 -9.74
C TYR A 604 -25.50 25.96 -10.69
N ALA A 605 -26.74 25.82 -10.19
CA ALA A 605 -27.94 25.95 -11.00
C ALA A 605 -28.05 27.37 -11.60
N GLY A 606 -27.85 28.40 -10.77
CA GLY A 606 -27.78 29.80 -11.22
C GLY A 606 -26.66 30.03 -12.23
N SER A 607 -25.48 29.45 -12.02
CA SER A 607 -24.36 29.55 -12.98
C SER A 607 -24.68 28.87 -14.31
N CYS A 608 -25.31 27.69 -14.30
CA CYS A 608 -25.72 27.02 -15.54
C CYS A 608 -26.77 27.86 -16.29
N LEU A 609 -27.71 28.49 -15.59
CA LEU A 609 -28.66 29.42 -16.19
C LEU A 609 -27.97 30.63 -16.81
N ALA A 610 -26.96 31.20 -16.14
CA ALA A 610 -26.18 32.33 -16.67
C ALA A 610 -25.37 31.95 -17.93
N GLU A 611 -24.76 30.76 -17.97
CA GLU A 611 -24.05 30.25 -19.15
C GLU A 611 -25.00 29.92 -20.31
N LEU A 612 -26.26 29.60 -20.02
CA LEU A 612 -27.34 29.46 -21.00
C LEU A 612 -27.98 30.81 -21.39
N GLU A 613 -27.38 31.93 -20.97
CA GLU A 613 -27.88 33.30 -21.18
C GLU A 613 -29.29 33.58 -20.59
N ARG A 614 -29.75 32.75 -19.64
CA ARG A 614 -31.03 32.89 -18.92
C ARG A 614 -30.84 33.72 -17.65
N TYR A 615 -30.42 34.97 -17.81
CA TYR A 615 -29.94 35.81 -16.72
C TYR A 615 -31.01 36.17 -15.68
N GLU A 616 -32.28 36.35 -16.05
CA GLU A 616 -33.36 36.59 -15.09
C GLU A 616 -33.55 35.44 -14.11
N GLU A 617 -33.55 34.20 -14.63
CA GLU A 617 -33.70 33.01 -13.80
C GLU A 617 -32.45 32.80 -12.95
N ALA A 618 -31.25 33.02 -13.51
CA ALA A 618 -30.00 32.96 -12.76
C ALA A 618 -30.00 33.93 -11.57
N LEU A 619 -30.49 35.16 -11.78
CA LEU A 619 -30.64 36.15 -10.72
C LEU A 619 -31.56 35.69 -9.59
N GLN A 620 -32.67 34.99 -9.89
CA GLN A 620 -33.55 34.44 -8.84
C GLN A 620 -32.80 33.47 -7.92
N TYR A 621 -31.98 32.59 -8.49
CA TYR A 621 -31.13 31.67 -7.73
C TYR A 621 -30.10 32.39 -6.88
N PHE A 622 -29.40 33.39 -7.44
CA PHE A 622 -28.38 34.11 -6.68
C PHE A 622 -28.98 35.02 -5.60
N PHE A 623 -30.15 35.63 -5.80
CA PHE A 623 -30.85 36.36 -4.74
C PHE A 623 -31.36 35.44 -3.63
N LYS A 624 -31.86 34.26 -3.98
CA LYS A 624 -32.21 33.23 -3.00
C LYS A 624 -30.99 32.87 -2.16
N LEU A 625 -29.82 32.71 -2.79
CA LEU A 625 -28.55 32.43 -2.09
C LEU A 625 -28.12 33.59 -1.17
N ASP A 626 -28.17 34.84 -1.64
CA ASP A 626 -27.88 36.06 -0.83
C ASP A 626 -28.84 36.22 0.36
N PHE A 627 -30.08 35.76 0.21
CA PHE A 627 -31.07 35.77 1.30
C PHE A 627 -30.78 34.71 2.37
N ILE A 628 -30.39 33.50 1.96
CA ILE A 628 -30.07 32.39 2.88
C ILE A 628 -28.74 32.65 3.61
N GLU A 629 -27.72 33.11 2.89
CA GLU A 629 -26.39 33.41 3.44
C GLU A 629 -26.07 34.90 3.27
N SER A 630 -26.34 35.66 4.33
CA SER A 630 -25.93 37.06 4.40
C SER A 630 -24.40 37.15 4.30
N ASN A 631 -23.90 37.87 3.29
CA ASN A 631 -22.48 38.07 2.95
C ASN A 631 -21.80 37.01 2.07
N CYS A 632 -22.55 36.27 1.24
CA CYS A 632 -21.95 35.42 0.21
C CYS A 632 -21.37 36.24 -0.97
N ILE A 633 -20.09 36.65 -0.87
CA ILE A 633 -19.41 37.44 -1.93
C ILE A 633 -19.47 36.76 -3.31
N LYS A 634 -19.44 35.42 -3.36
CA LYS A 634 -19.59 34.67 -4.62
C LYS A 634 -20.96 34.91 -5.27
N ALA A 635 -22.04 34.93 -4.48
CA ALA A 635 -23.37 35.26 -4.97
C ALA A 635 -23.42 36.70 -5.46
N TRP A 636 -22.83 37.66 -4.73
CA TRP A 636 -22.79 39.07 -5.13
C TRP A 636 -22.10 39.29 -6.47
N ARG A 637 -20.99 38.59 -6.72
CA ARG A 637 -20.29 38.65 -8.02
C ARG A 637 -21.18 38.19 -9.15
N ALA A 638 -21.87 37.06 -8.95
CA ALA A 638 -22.78 36.51 -9.94
C ALA A 638 -24.01 37.40 -10.16
N ILE A 639 -24.57 38.00 -9.10
CA ILE A 639 -25.64 39.00 -9.19
C ILE A 639 -25.15 40.24 -9.95
N GLY A 640 -23.98 40.78 -9.62
CA GLY A 640 -23.41 41.95 -10.26
C GLY A 640 -23.26 41.75 -11.76
N TRP A 641 -22.67 40.61 -12.15
CA TRP A 641 -22.46 40.26 -13.55
C TRP A 641 -23.77 40.02 -14.29
N CYS A 642 -24.66 39.17 -13.75
CA CYS A 642 -25.95 38.88 -14.40
C CYS A 642 -26.83 40.14 -14.48
N SER A 643 -26.76 41.04 -13.48
CA SER A 643 -27.47 42.32 -13.52
C SER A 643 -26.89 43.23 -14.61
N PHE A 644 -25.57 43.27 -14.77
CA PHE A 644 -24.91 44.05 -15.82
C PHE A 644 -25.32 43.56 -17.21
N VAL A 645 -25.18 42.26 -17.48
CA VAL A 645 -25.52 41.68 -18.79
C VAL A 645 -27.01 41.80 -19.08
N ASN A 646 -27.85 41.75 -18.04
CA ASN A 646 -29.29 41.94 -18.16
C ASN A 646 -29.75 43.42 -18.12
N GLY A 647 -28.85 44.38 -18.29
CA GLY A 647 -29.19 45.81 -18.38
C GLY A 647 -29.60 46.49 -17.07
N LYS A 648 -29.54 45.80 -15.92
CA LYS A 648 -29.87 46.32 -14.59
C LYS A 648 -28.65 46.99 -13.95
N TYR A 649 -28.17 48.07 -14.56
CA TYR A 649 -26.86 48.65 -14.25
C TYR A 649 -26.76 49.24 -12.85
N GLU A 650 -27.81 49.88 -12.33
CA GLU A 650 -27.84 50.43 -10.97
C GLU A 650 -27.72 49.31 -9.93
N GLN A 651 -28.42 48.20 -10.17
CA GLN A 651 -28.35 47.01 -9.33
C GLN A 651 -26.96 46.38 -9.39
N ALA A 652 -26.40 46.23 -10.59
CA ALA A 652 -25.05 45.72 -10.79
C ALA A 652 -24.03 46.54 -10.00
N MET A 653 -24.07 47.87 -10.13
CA MET A 653 -23.15 48.77 -9.42
C MET A 653 -23.32 48.68 -7.90
N LYS A 654 -24.56 48.58 -7.38
CA LYS A 654 -24.81 48.43 -5.94
C LYS A 654 -24.15 47.17 -5.36
N TYR A 655 -24.20 46.05 -6.08
CA TYR A 655 -23.54 44.81 -5.66
C TYR A 655 -22.01 44.89 -5.81
N TYR A 656 -21.49 45.52 -6.87
CA TYR A 656 -20.06 45.76 -6.98
C TYR A 656 -19.53 46.68 -5.88
N GLU A 657 -20.26 47.74 -5.48
CA GLU A 657 -19.86 48.60 -4.36
C GLU A 657 -19.80 47.83 -3.03
N LYS A 658 -20.74 46.89 -2.79
CA LYS A 658 -20.64 45.96 -1.65
C LYS A 658 -19.37 45.09 -1.71
N ILE A 659 -19.04 44.55 -2.89
CA ILE A 659 -17.85 43.70 -3.08
C ILE A 659 -16.57 44.52 -2.86
N LEU A 660 -16.49 45.72 -3.45
CA LEU A 660 -15.36 46.63 -3.34
C LEU A 660 -15.13 47.15 -1.90
N ALA A 661 -16.19 47.23 -1.08
CA ALA A 661 -16.10 47.55 0.35
C ALA A 661 -15.63 46.38 1.24
N SER A 662 -15.40 45.20 0.66
CA SER A 662 -14.96 43.99 1.37
C SER A 662 -13.50 43.63 1.03
N LYS A 663 -13.24 42.43 0.51
CA LYS A 663 -11.93 42.02 -0.03
C LYS A 663 -12.07 41.76 -1.54
N PRO A 664 -11.99 42.81 -2.38
CA PRO A 664 -12.15 42.67 -3.81
C PRO A 664 -10.97 41.95 -4.46
N LEU A 665 -11.24 41.30 -5.58
CA LEU A 665 -10.26 40.73 -6.51
C LEU A 665 -10.10 41.66 -7.72
N ALA A 666 -9.03 41.48 -8.49
CA ALA A 666 -8.81 42.21 -9.75
C ALA A 666 -10.03 42.15 -10.70
N ALA A 667 -10.69 40.99 -10.80
CA ALA A 667 -11.90 40.80 -11.60
C ALA A 667 -13.11 41.62 -11.09
N ASP A 668 -13.18 41.93 -9.80
CA ASP A 668 -14.26 42.74 -9.23
C ASP A 668 -14.12 44.20 -9.65
N TYR A 669 -12.89 44.72 -9.67
CA TYR A 669 -12.58 46.05 -10.19
C TYR A 669 -12.85 46.15 -11.70
N LEU A 670 -12.41 45.15 -12.48
CA LEU A 670 -12.68 45.05 -13.91
C LEU A 670 -14.19 45.11 -14.18
N ASN A 671 -14.97 44.25 -13.54
CA ASN A 671 -16.40 44.19 -13.76
C ASN A 671 -17.14 45.44 -13.26
N ALA A 672 -16.73 46.03 -12.13
CA ALA A 672 -17.26 47.32 -11.69
C ALA A 672 -16.97 48.44 -12.70
N GLY A 673 -15.77 48.42 -13.31
CA GLY A 673 -15.37 49.31 -14.39
C GLY A 673 -16.26 49.18 -15.62
N HIS A 674 -16.66 47.96 -16.00
CA HIS A 674 -17.63 47.71 -17.07
C HIS A 674 -18.96 48.42 -16.82
N VAL A 675 -19.51 48.28 -15.60
CA VAL A 675 -20.77 48.95 -15.23
C VAL A 675 -20.60 50.47 -15.20
N ALA A 676 -19.49 50.98 -14.66
CA ALA A 676 -19.20 52.42 -14.60
C ALA A 676 -19.12 53.02 -16.00
N TRP A 677 -18.42 52.35 -16.92
CA TRP A 677 -18.29 52.82 -18.29
C TRP A 677 -19.64 52.83 -19.00
N ARG A 678 -20.40 51.74 -18.87
CA ARG A 678 -21.72 51.62 -19.50
C ARG A 678 -22.71 52.67 -19.01
N THR A 679 -22.60 53.08 -17.75
CA THR A 679 -23.44 54.14 -17.14
C THR A 679 -22.91 55.56 -17.38
N GLY A 680 -21.89 55.73 -18.25
CA GLY A 680 -21.33 57.02 -18.63
C GLY A 680 -20.34 57.62 -17.62
N LYS A 681 -19.97 56.89 -16.58
CA LYS A 681 -19.02 57.33 -15.54
C LYS A 681 -17.59 56.98 -15.97
N ILE A 682 -17.11 57.65 -17.02
CA ILE A 682 -15.85 57.33 -17.70
C ILE A 682 -14.64 57.41 -16.75
N GLU A 683 -14.54 58.47 -15.94
CA GLU A 683 -13.44 58.66 -14.99
C GLU A 683 -13.38 57.52 -13.94
N LYS A 684 -14.53 57.18 -13.33
CA LYS A 684 -14.64 56.05 -12.41
C LYS A 684 -14.28 54.71 -13.09
N ALA A 685 -14.63 54.55 -14.37
CA ALA A 685 -14.29 53.34 -15.11
C ALA A 685 -12.76 53.21 -15.31
N ALA A 686 -12.08 54.28 -15.71
CA ALA A 686 -10.63 54.31 -15.85
C ALA A 686 -9.95 54.00 -14.50
N GLU A 687 -10.37 54.65 -13.41
CA GLU A 687 -9.84 54.37 -12.06
C GLU A 687 -9.98 52.90 -11.65
N LEU A 688 -11.14 52.30 -11.90
CA LEU A 688 -11.42 50.90 -11.56
C LEU A 688 -10.58 49.95 -12.43
N TYR A 689 -10.45 50.22 -13.72
CA TYR A 689 -9.60 49.44 -14.60
C TYR A 689 -8.10 49.57 -14.25
N SER A 690 -7.60 50.75 -13.90
CA SER A 690 -6.19 50.90 -13.47
C SER A 690 -5.93 50.13 -12.17
N LYS A 691 -6.89 50.11 -11.24
CA LYS A 691 -6.83 49.24 -10.06
C LYS A 691 -6.85 47.76 -10.43
N ALA A 692 -7.70 47.35 -11.37
CA ALA A 692 -7.73 45.97 -11.86
C ALA A 692 -6.37 45.57 -12.48
N ALA A 693 -5.76 46.44 -13.27
CA ALA A 693 -4.45 46.21 -13.88
C ALA A 693 -3.32 46.08 -12.85
N LEU A 694 -3.33 46.92 -11.81
CA LEU A 694 -2.40 46.81 -10.70
C LEU A 694 -2.54 45.46 -9.97
N GLU A 695 -3.77 45.06 -9.65
CA GLU A 695 -4.05 43.80 -8.93
C GLU A 695 -3.77 42.54 -9.77
N TYR A 696 -3.91 42.62 -11.10
CA TYR A 696 -3.48 41.55 -12.00
C TYR A 696 -1.95 41.46 -12.15
N GLY A 697 -1.20 42.44 -11.64
CA GLY A 697 0.26 42.47 -11.74
C GLY A 697 0.79 43.05 -13.05
N GLY A 698 -0.05 43.72 -13.85
CA GLY A 698 0.38 44.39 -15.08
C GLY A 698 -0.72 44.59 -16.12
N GLN A 699 -0.46 45.50 -17.06
CA GLN A 699 -1.41 45.92 -18.09
C GLN A 699 -1.67 44.83 -19.15
N GLU A 700 -0.71 43.95 -19.42
CA GLU A 700 -0.89 42.84 -20.37
C GLU A 700 -1.94 41.83 -19.89
N ILE A 701 -1.84 41.38 -18.64
CA ILE A 701 -2.80 40.43 -18.04
C ILE A 701 -4.19 41.08 -17.96
N PHE A 702 -4.27 42.36 -17.61
CA PHE A 702 -5.52 43.10 -17.64
C PHE A 702 -6.16 43.13 -19.03
N ARG A 703 -5.39 43.44 -20.09
CA ARG A 703 -5.90 43.46 -21.47
C ARG A 703 -6.40 42.09 -21.91
N GLU A 704 -5.73 41.01 -21.52
CA GLU A 704 -6.18 39.65 -21.79
C GLU A 704 -7.54 39.37 -21.10
N MET A 705 -7.66 39.72 -19.81
CA MET A 705 -8.88 39.50 -19.05
C MET A 705 -10.04 40.36 -19.54
N PHE A 706 -9.81 41.66 -19.78
CA PHE A 706 -10.78 42.57 -20.38
C PHE A 706 -11.24 42.08 -21.77
N GLY A 707 -10.32 41.52 -22.56
CA GLY A 707 -10.60 41.00 -23.89
C GLY A 707 -11.68 39.92 -23.91
N LYS A 708 -11.83 39.14 -22.83
CA LYS A 708 -12.87 38.10 -22.68
C LYS A 708 -14.27 38.69 -22.64
N ASP A 709 -14.42 39.93 -22.19
CA ASP A 709 -15.70 40.61 -22.01
C ASP A 709 -16.04 41.59 -23.15
N LYS A 710 -15.14 41.74 -24.13
CA LYS A 710 -15.27 42.70 -25.25
C LYS A 710 -16.61 42.56 -25.97
N GLU A 711 -16.99 41.35 -26.38
CA GLU A 711 -18.25 41.12 -27.10
C GLU A 711 -19.46 41.50 -26.24
N THR A 712 -19.42 41.16 -24.96
CA THR A 712 -20.47 41.51 -23.99
C THR A 712 -20.61 43.03 -23.88
N LEU A 713 -19.49 43.76 -23.75
CA LEU A 713 -19.50 45.23 -23.68
C LEU A 713 -20.09 45.87 -24.94
N VAL A 714 -19.75 45.36 -26.12
CA VAL A 714 -20.32 45.83 -27.39
C VAL A 714 -21.83 45.56 -27.44
N ARG A 715 -22.28 44.36 -27.03
CA ARG A 715 -23.72 44.05 -26.92
C ARG A 715 -24.44 44.97 -25.92
N GLN A 716 -23.75 45.38 -24.86
CA GLN A 716 -24.28 46.36 -23.90
C GLN A 716 -24.34 47.78 -24.46
N GLY A 717 -23.79 48.07 -25.65
CA GLY A 717 -23.87 49.38 -26.29
C GLY A 717 -22.62 50.24 -26.14
N ILE A 718 -21.49 49.66 -25.73
CA ILE A 718 -20.19 50.33 -25.76
C ILE A 718 -19.65 50.29 -27.20
N SER A 719 -19.25 51.45 -27.72
CA SER A 719 -18.64 51.57 -29.05
C SER A 719 -17.31 50.83 -29.09
N GLU A 720 -17.14 49.91 -30.05
CA GLU A 720 -15.89 49.19 -30.24
C GLU A 720 -14.72 50.15 -30.53
N LYS A 721 -15.00 51.31 -31.15
CA LYS A 721 -14.00 52.34 -31.44
C LYS A 721 -13.49 53.04 -30.18
N ASP A 722 -14.23 52.96 -29.08
CA ASP A 722 -13.90 53.63 -27.83
C ASP A 722 -13.04 52.72 -26.92
N ILE A 723 -12.93 51.42 -27.24
CA ILE A 723 -12.14 50.45 -26.48
C ILE A 723 -10.65 50.80 -26.46
N PRO A 724 -9.98 51.07 -27.61
CA PRO A 724 -8.57 51.49 -27.58
C PRO A 724 -8.36 52.75 -26.73
N LEU A 725 -9.28 53.71 -26.83
CA LEU A 725 -9.22 54.96 -26.07
C LEU A 725 -9.36 54.71 -24.57
N MET A 726 -10.27 53.84 -24.15
CA MET A 726 -10.38 53.43 -22.75
C MET A 726 -9.13 52.69 -22.27
N MET A 727 -8.49 51.87 -23.11
CA MET A 727 -7.24 51.19 -22.74
C MET A 727 -6.06 52.16 -22.56
N ASP A 728 -6.06 53.29 -23.25
CA ASP A 728 -5.05 54.35 -23.09
C ASP A 728 -5.27 55.19 -21.82
N LEU A 729 -6.49 55.20 -21.27
CA LEU A 729 -6.83 55.87 -20.01
C LEU A 729 -6.45 55.07 -18.75
N VAL A 730 -6.13 53.78 -18.92
CA VAL A 730 -5.92 52.79 -17.85
C VAL A 730 -4.45 52.55 -17.60
#